data_AF-A0A9E3Z367-F1
#
_entry.id   AF-A0A9E3Z367-F1
#
_cell.length_a   1.000
_cell.length_b   1.000
_cell.length_c   1.000
_cell.angle_alpha   90.00
_cell.angle_beta   90.00
_cell.angle_gamma   90.00
#
_symmetry.space_group_name_H-M   'P 1'
#
loop_
_entity.id
_entity.type
_entity.pdbx_description
1 polymer ?
#
loop_
_entity_poly.entity_id
_entity_poly.type
_entity_poly.pdbx_seq_one_letter_code
_entity_poly.pdbx_strand_id
1 'polypeptide(L)'
;MSQSCRTPEGGRVDRAKPIRFTFDGKSYQGCVGDTLASALLANGVHLVGRSFKYHRPRGIVAAGSEEPNALVQVEMGGGRSDPNTRATVVELFDGLNAESQNRNPSLERDVGAVNDALSPLFPAGFYYKTFKWPASAWHKVYEPRIREAAGLGKAPTEGDPDRYLHRHVHCEVLVVGAGPAGLAAALAAGRSGARVILVDENPELGGSLLMESGTLGRVEPGNLAFARRAAADLAAMPEVRVLTRTTLTGYYDYNYLTALERVTDHLPPGSGPDLPRQRLWRIRARRVVIATGAIERPLVFVGNDRPGVMLASAGRAYLNRWGVLPGRDVLVFTNNDSAYAAAIDLARAGAKVTLADVRPHAGALASEAEAAGVALRPRTVVVDTDGRLRVQRAYLSEIDGEGRIVGALGQPLPCDCLLMSGGWNPNVSLHSQARGLLVFDDSLAAFVPGEAPQPNVSVGACNGDLSFKGALEGGAEAGRLAAGAEAKPGEAFGANEPEAAPLLPLWLVPSDREGLRAKAFVDFQNDVTAKDLGVALTEGLRSIEHIKRFTTTGMGTDQGKTSNVNALAIVAAKLNTSVPAVGTTTFRQPYVPATFGAMVGHSKGPLFDVVRKTPIHDWAEAEGAVFEDVGTWKRAWYFPKAGEDMHAAVRRECKAVRETCGLFDASTLGKIDVQGPDARAFLNRIYTNAWMKLPVGQCRYGLMLRDDGMVMDDGVTACLKDDRFHMTTTTGGAPRVLAWLEEWLQTEWPDLKVYCTSVTEEWATMALNGPNAREVLAPLVEGIDMDADAFPHMHWRSGKVAGVPARIFRISFTGETGFEVNVPAGYGRHVWGAIWASGQKHGIVAYGTETMHVLRAEKGYVIVGQDTDGTVTPHDLGMSWIVKKQGDFVGRRGLERPDLKRDDRKQLVGLLTEDPDLVLDEGAQIVADPSEPVPMTMIGHVTSSYDSPDLGRSFALALVAGGKTRKGQTLHVPQLDGSVAAVSVVDPVFLDPEGKRLHG
;
A
#
# COMPACT_ATOMS: atom_id res chain seq x y z
N MET A 1 -30.35 -30.08 -15.90
CA MET A 1 -30.15 -29.22 -14.72
C MET A 1 -31.07 -28.03 -14.90
N SER A 2 -32.20 -27.97 -14.20
CA SER A 2 -33.13 -26.84 -14.28
C SER A 2 -32.78 -25.83 -13.18
N GLN A 3 -32.66 -24.56 -13.53
CA GLN A 3 -32.55 -23.47 -12.57
C GLN A 3 -33.92 -23.29 -11.89
N SER A 4 -34.13 -23.98 -10.77
CA SER A 4 -35.45 -24.12 -10.10
C SER A 4 -36.05 -22.81 -9.58
N CYS A 5 -35.22 -21.79 -9.37
CA CYS A 5 -35.61 -20.47 -8.86
C CYS A 5 -35.52 -19.37 -9.92
N ARG A 6 -35.08 -19.67 -11.15
CA ARG A 6 -35.09 -18.69 -12.24
C ARG A 6 -36.50 -18.52 -12.77
N THR A 7 -36.96 -17.29 -12.91
CA THR A 7 -38.23 -16.97 -13.56
C THR A 7 -38.18 -17.32 -15.05
N PRO A 8 -39.33 -17.64 -15.69
CA PRO A 8 -39.37 -17.97 -17.12
C PRO A 8 -38.87 -16.82 -18.01
N GLU A 9 -39.18 -15.58 -17.61
CA GLU A 9 -38.85 -14.34 -18.33
C GLU A 9 -38.33 -13.27 -17.37
N GLY A 10 -37.88 -12.14 -17.92
CA GLY A 10 -37.31 -11.04 -17.15
C GLY A 10 -35.86 -11.25 -16.73
N GLY A 11 -35.35 -10.32 -15.92
CA GLY A 11 -33.93 -10.19 -15.61
C GLY A 11 -33.13 -9.53 -16.74
N ARG A 12 -31.92 -9.09 -16.40
CA ARG A 12 -30.94 -8.44 -17.28
C ARG A 12 -29.79 -9.38 -17.61
N VAL A 13 -30.12 -10.65 -17.85
CA VAL A 13 -29.17 -11.71 -18.19
C VAL A 13 -29.41 -12.19 -19.61
N ASP A 14 -28.35 -12.56 -20.32
CA ASP A 14 -28.45 -13.13 -21.67
C ASP A 14 -28.70 -14.64 -21.57
N ARG A 15 -29.97 -15.02 -21.57
CA ARG A 15 -30.42 -16.42 -21.48
C ARG A 15 -30.03 -17.26 -22.69
N ALA A 16 -29.65 -16.64 -23.82
CA ALA A 16 -29.15 -17.35 -24.99
C ALA A 16 -27.68 -17.76 -24.84
N LYS A 17 -26.96 -17.23 -23.85
CA LYS A 17 -25.56 -17.53 -23.56
C LYS A 17 -25.40 -18.14 -22.17
N PRO A 18 -25.66 -19.46 -22.02
CA PRO A 18 -25.45 -20.14 -20.76
C PRO A 18 -23.97 -20.21 -20.40
N ILE A 19 -23.68 -20.15 -19.10
CA ILE A 19 -22.33 -20.26 -18.53
C ILE A 19 -22.27 -21.48 -17.61
N ARG A 20 -21.18 -22.26 -17.67
CA ARG A 20 -20.91 -23.34 -16.71
C ARG A 20 -19.93 -22.88 -15.65
N PHE A 21 -20.22 -23.21 -14.40
CA PHE A 21 -19.34 -22.90 -13.27
C PHE A 21 -19.43 -24.00 -12.21
N THR A 22 -18.46 -24.00 -11.29
CA THR A 22 -18.39 -24.95 -10.18
C THR A 22 -18.41 -24.19 -8.86
N PHE A 23 -19.19 -24.71 -7.90
CA PHE A 23 -19.18 -24.24 -6.53
C PHE A 23 -19.10 -25.44 -5.58
N ASP A 24 -18.09 -25.44 -4.70
CA ASP A 24 -17.81 -26.55 -3.77
C ASP A 24 -17.70 -27.91 -4.47
N GLY A 25 -17.06 -27.93 -5.64
CA GLY A 25 -16.85 -29.15 -6.45
C GLY A 25 -18.08 -29.63 -7.23
N LYS A 26 -19.23 -28.96 -7.12
CA LYS A 26 -20.44 -29.28 -7.87
C LYS A 26 -20.66 -28.30 -9.03
N SER A 27 -20.98 -28.82 -10.21
CA SER A 27 -21.25 -28.01 -11.40
C SER A 27 -22.68 -27.45 -11.40
N TYR A 28 -22.80 -26.22 -11.86
CA TYR A 28 -24.05 -25.47 -12.00
C TYR A 28 -24.06 -24.72 -13.35
N GLN A 29 -25.23 -24.15 -13.67
CA GLN A 29 -25.42 -23.36 -14.89
C GLN A 29 -25.92 -21.96 -14.53
N GLY A 30 -25.34 -20.93 -15.14
CA GLY A 30 -25.77 -19.53 -15.10
C GLY A 30 -25.96 -18.97 -16.50
N CYS A 31 -26.06 -17.64 -16.62
CA CYS A 31 -26.13 -16.90 -17.88
C CYS A 31 -25.14 -15.73 -17.86
N VAL A 32 -24.72 -15.24 -19.03
CA VAL A 32 -23.98 -13.97 -19.12
C VAL A 32 -24.79 -12.85 -18.45
N GLY A 33 -24.16 -12.09 -17.56
CA GLY A 33 -24.79 -11.04 -16.75
C GLY A 33 -25.14 -11.48 -15.32
N ASP A 34 -25.09 -12.78 -15.02
CA ASP A 34 -25.16 -13.26 -13.63
C ASP A 34 -23.92 -12.84 -12.83
N THR A 35 -24.14 -12.59 -11.54
CA THR A 35 -23.11 -12.73 -10.51
C THR A 35 -23.12 -14.14 -9.94
N LEU A 36 -22.04 -14.59 -9.29
CA LEU A 36 -22.00 -15.89 -8.63
C LEU A 36 -23.18 -16.06 -7.64
N ALA A 37 -23.50 -15.04 -6.85
CA ALA A 37 -24.66 -15.08 -5.93
C ALA A 37 -25.99 -15.29 -6.66
N SER A 38 -26.24 -14.53 -7.73
CA SER A 38 -27.48 -14.67 -8.51
C SER A 38 -27.59 -16.05 -9.18
N ALA A 39 -26.49 -16.59 -9.70
CA ALA A 39 -26.45 -17.91 -10.31
C ALA A 39 -26.66 -19.03 -9.27
N LEU A 40 -26.08 -18.91 -8.06
CA LEU A 40 -26.31 -19.84 -6.97
C LEU A 40 -27.79 -19.87 -6.55
N LEU A 41 -28.39 -18.70 -6.33
CA LEU A 41 -29.82 -18.59 -5.98
C LEU A 41 -30.71 -19.14 -7.09
N ALA A 42 -30.41 -18.88 -8.36
CA ALA A 42 -31.16 -19.43 -9.50
C ALA A 42 -31.20 -20.97 -9.51
N ASN A 43 -30.15 -21.61 -9.01
CA ASN A 43 -30.04 -23.06 -8.87
C ASN A 43 -30.55 -23.58 -7.51
N GLY A 44 -31.19 -22.74 -6.69
CA GLY A 44 -31.75 -23.11 -5.39
C GLY A 44 -30.71 -23.27 -4.28
N VAL A 45 -29.51 -22.70 -4.44
CA VAL A 45 -28.44 -22.74 -3.44
C VAL A 45 -28.53 -21.52 -2.54
N HIS A 46 -29.05 -21.71 -1.32
CA HIS A 46 -29.20 -20.64 -0.31
C HIS A 46 -28.14 -20.68 0.78
N LEU A 47 -27.53 -21.85 1.02
CA LEU A 47 -26.45 -22.04 1.97
C LEU A 47 -25.12 -21.84 1.24
N VAL A 48 -24.41 -20.76 1.59
CA VAL A 48 -23.18 -20.35 0.86
C VAL A 48 -21.97 -20.21 1.77
N GLY A 49 -22.15 -20.22 3.09
CA GLY A 49 -21.07 -20.02 4.05
C GLY A 49 -21.40 -20.48 5.46
N ARG A 50 -20.39 -20.40 6.33
CA ARG A 50 -20.49 -20.64 7.77
C ARG A 50 -19.94 -19.45 8.54
N SER A 51 -20.61 -19.08 9.63
CA SER A 51 -20.26 -17.90 10.42
C SER A 51 -18.92 -18.07 11.15
N PHE A 52 -18.17 -16.97 11.28
CA PHE A 52 -16.79 -16.95 11.78
C PHE A 52 -16.56 -17.68 13.11
N LYS A 53 -17.39 -17.41 14.12
CA LYS A 53 -17.19 -17.86 15.50
C LYS A 53 -18.05 -19.07 15.84
N TYR A 54 -19.32 -19.02 15.46
CA TYR A 54 -20.31 -20.03 15.83
C TYR A 54 -20.49 -21.13 14.78
N HIS A 55 -19.87 -21.00 13.60
CA HIS A 55 -20.09 -21.90 12.45
C HIS A 55 -21.57 -22.10 12.11
N ARG A 56 -22.38 -21.06 12.30
CA ARG A 56 -23.81 -21.12 11.95
C ARG A 56 -23.99 -21.12 10.43
N PRO A 57 -24.99 -21.83 9.88
CA PRO A 57 -25.31 -21.77 8.46
C PRO A 57 -25.59 -20.33 8.02
N ARG A 58 -24.94 -19.86 6.95
CA ARG A 58 -25.15 -18.51 6.40
C ARG A 58 -25.54 -18.54 4.93
N GLY A 59 -26.47 -17.64 4.58
CA GLY A 59 -26.91 -17.38 3.22
C GLY A 59 -26.53 -15.98 2.75
N ILE A 60 -26.82 -15.72 1.48
CA ILE A 60 -26.70 -14.39 0.85
C ILE A 60 -27.68 -13.42 1.53
N VAL A 61 -27.21 -12.23 1.89
CA VAL A 61 -28.00 -11.20 2.60
C VAL A 61 -28.26 -9.97 1.73
N ALA A 62 -27.33 -9.62 0.85
CA ALA A 62 -27.35 -8.40 0.05
C ALA A 62 -27.20 -8.69 -1.45
N ALA A 63 -27.01 -7.65 -2.27
CA ALA A 63 -26.84 -7.79 -3.73
C ALA A 63 -25.70 -6.95 -4.32
N GLY A 64 -24.94 -6.22 -3.49
CA GLY A 64 -23.79 -5.42 -3.90
C GLY A 64 -22.54 -5.65 -3.04
N SER A 65 -21.73 -4.60 -2.92
CA SER A 65 -20.46 -4.59 -2.19
C SER A 65 -20.63 -4.65 -0.66
N GLU A 66 -21.86 -4.49 -0.18
CA GLU A 66 -22.30 -4.56 1.22
C GLU A 66 -22.55 -5.98 1.76
N GLU A 67 -22.43 -7.02 0.93
CA GLU A 67 -22.63 -8.42 1.33
C GLU A 67 -21.68 -8.85 2.47
N PRO A 68 -22.22 -9.30 3.63
CA PRO A 68 -21.41 -9.69 4.79
C PRO A 68 -21.14 -11.20 4.91
N ASN A 69 -21.94 -12.06 4.26
CA ASN A 69 -21.93 -13.50 4.50
C ASN A 69 -21.33 -14.34 3.38
N ALA A 70 -21.70 -14.05 2.13
CA ALA A 70 -21.38 -14.87 0.97
C ALA A 70 -19.93 -14.68 0.49
N LEU A 71 -18.97 -14.95 1.37
CA LEU A 71 -17.54 -14.89 1.09
C LEU A 71 -17.05 -16.22 0.52
N VAL A 72 -16.40 -16.15 -0.64
CA VAL A 72 -15.88 -17.28 -1.39
C VAL A 72 -14.41 -17.07 -1.76
N GLN A 73 -13.73 -18.17 -2.03
CA GLN A 73 -12.44 -18.21 -2.68
C GLN A 73 -12.66 -18.52 -4.16
N VAL A 74 -12.22 -17.64 -5.06
CA VAL A 74 -12.30 -17.85 -6.51
C VAL A 74 -10.96 -18.40 -6.99
N GLU A 75 -10.97 -19.62 -7.50
CA GLU A 75 -9.79 -20.32 -8.02
C GLU A 75 -9.74 -20.21 -9.53
N MET A 76 -8.66 -19.64 -10.05
CA MET A 76 -8.44 -19.40 -11.47
C MET A 76 -7.22 -20.15 -12.03
N GLY A 77 -6.47 -20.86 -11.17
CA GLY A 77 -5.32 -21.69 -11.53
C GLY A 77 -4.03 -20.91 -11.82
N GLY A 78 -2.89 -21.60 -11.77
CA GLY A 78 -1.55 -21.03 -12.04
C GLY A 78 -1.21 -19.85 -11.11
N GLY A 79 -1.42 -20.04 -9.80
CA GLY A 79 -1.22 -19.01 -8.77
C GLY A 79 -2.34 -17.98 -8.62
N ARG A 80 -3.35 -17.96 -9.51
CA ARG A 80 -4.49 -17.04 -9.40
C ARG A 80 -5.55 -17.57 -8.44
N SER A 81 -5.63 -16.96 -7.27
CA SER A 81 -6.66 -17.23 -6.27
C SER A 81 -7.03 -15.97 -5.50
N ASP A 82 -8.34 -15.70 -5.42
CA ASP A 82 -8.90 -14.54 -4.70
C ASP A 82 -9.70 -15.00 -3.48
N PRO A 83 -9.10 -14.99 -2.27
CA PRO A 83 -9.81 -15.31 -1.04
C PRO A 83 -10.72 -14.14 -0.59
N ASN A 84 -11.75 -14.47 0.17
CA ASN A 84 -12.69 -13.55 0.81
C ASN A 84 -13.44 -12.64 -0.18
N THR A 85 -13.66 -13.10 -1.40
CA THR A 85 -14.42 -12.36 -2.40
C THR A 85 -15.91 -12.50 -2.13
N ARG A 86 -16.69 -11.43 -2.26
CA ARG A 86 -18.15 -11.48 -2.08
C ARG A 86 -18.80 -12.04 -3.35
N ALA A 87 -19.55 -13.12 -3.24
CA ALA A 87 -20.22 -13.76 -4.38
C ALA A 87 -21.17 -12.80 -5.14
N THR A 88 -21.63 -11.73 -4.49
CA THR A 88 -22.50 -10.69 -5.07
C THR A 88 -21.81 -9.80 -6.08
N VAL A 89 -20.47 -9.70 -6.06
CA VAL A 89 -19.69 -8.84 -6.98
C VAL A 89 -18.81 -9.62 -7.95
N VAL A 90 -18.82 -10.96 -7.86
CA VAL A 90 -18.13 -11.84 -8.81
C VAL A 90 -19.01 -12.00 -10.03
N GLU A 91 -18.66 -11.35 -11.15
CA GLU A 91 -19.29 -11.58 -12.45
C GLU A 91 -18.98 -13.01 -12.92
N LEU A 92 -20.01 -13.72 -13.40
CA LEU A 92 -19.88 -15.10 -13.83
C LEU A 92 -19.19 -15.18 -15.21
N PHE A 93 -18.19 -16.05 -15.34
CA PHE A 93 -17.56 -16.40 -16.61
C PHE A 93 -17.47 -17.93 -16.76
N ASP A 94 -17.29 -18.41 -17.99
CA ASP A 94 -17.27 -19.86 -18.27
C ASP A 94 -16.03 -20.53 -17.66
N GLY A 95 -16.26 -21.62 -16.93
CA GLY A 95 -15.23 -22.33 -16.20
C GLY A 95 -14.89 -21.75 -14.82
N LEU A 96 -15.63 -20.74 -14.33
CA LEU A 96 -15.42 -20.20 -12.99
C LEU A 96 -15.50 -21.32 -11.93
N ASN A 97 -14.51 -21.37 -11.04
CA ASN A 97 -14.47 -22.28 -9.91
C ASN A 97 -14.43 -21.47 -8.60
N ALA A 98 -15.41 -21.70 -7.73
CA ALA A 98 -15.48 -21.04 -6.44
C ALA A 98 -15.67 -22.04 -5.30
N GLU A 99 -15.10 -21.71 -4.15
CA GLU A 99 -15.24 -22.49 -2.93
C GLU A 99 -15.78 -21.60 -1.82
N SER A 100 -16.77 -22.08 -1.05
CA SER A 100 -17.16 -21.41 0.18
C SER A 100 -16.04 -21.43 1.23
N GLN A 101 -16.15 -20.60 2.25
CA GLN A 101 -15.14 -20.49 3.29
C GLN A 101 -15.66 -20.97 4.65
N ASN A 102 -14.72 -21.19 5.57
CA ASN A 102 -15.01 -21.51 6.97
C ASN A 102 -15.83 -22.80 7.21
N ARG A 103 -15.63 -23.85 6.39
CA ARG A 103 -16.36 -25.11 6.49
C ARG A 103 -15.44 -26.32 6.72
N ASN A 104 -15.90 -27.33 7.48
CA ASN A 104 -15.22 -28.62 7.57
C ASN A 104 -16.17 -29.81 7.91
N PRO A 105 -16.30 -30.86 7.07
CA PRO A 105 -15.78 -30.98 5.70
C PRO A 105 -16.62 -30.22 4.66
N SER A 106 -17.87 -29.88 4.97
CA SER A 106 -18.81 -29.29 3.99
C SER A 106 -19.75 -28.29 4.64
N LEU A 107 -20.43 -27.47 3.83
CA LEU A 107 -21.40 -26.51 4.33
C LEU A 107 -22.57 -27.18 5.05
N GLU A 108 -23.02 -28.37 4.65
CA GLU A 108 -24.19 -29.03 5.27
C GLU A 108 -23.81 -29.79 6.55
N ARG A 109 -22.65 -30.46 6.50
CA ARG A 109 -22.07 -31.27 7.57
C ARG A 109 -20.79 -30.59 8.02
N ASP A 110 -20.95 -29.63 8.92
CA ASP A 110 -19.85 -28.85 9.50
C ASP A 110 -19.62 -29.29 10.96
N VAL A 111 -18.39 -29.74 11.27
CA VAL A 111 -18.00 -30.19 12.62
C VAL A 111 -17.92 -29.02 13.60
N GLY A 112 -17.51 -27.84 13.12
CA GLY A 112 -17.43 -26.60 13.90
C GLY A 112 -18.79 -26.12 14.41
N ALA A 113 -19.90 -26.59 13.84
CA ALA A 113 -21.26 -26.28 14.29
C ALA A 113 -21.51 -26.63 15.78
N VAL A 114 -20.69 -27.47 16.41
CA VAL A 114 -20.70 -27.70 17.87
C VAL A 114 -20.46 -26.41 18.66
N ASN A 115 -19.71 -25.45 18.10
CA ASN A 115 -19.46 -24.14 18.72
C ASN A 115 -20.76 -23.34 18.94
N ASP A 116 -21.79 -23.53 18.11
CA ASP A 116 -23.10 -22.89 18.30
C ASP A 116 -23.76 -23.38 19.59
N ALA A 117 -23.70 -24.69 19.88
CA ALA A 117 -24.23 -25.28 21.11
C ALA A 117 -23.42 -24.86 22.36
N LEU A 118 -22.12 -24.68 22.20
CA LEU A 118 -21.20 -24.22 23.25
C LEU A 118 -21.11 -22.69 23.35
N SER A 119 -21.93 -21.93 22.61
CA SER A 119 -21.85 -20.46 22.58
C SER A 119 -21.91 -19.75 23.93
N PRO A 120 -22.56 -20.28 25.00
CA PRO A 120 -22.44 -19.70 26.34
C PRO A 120 -21.01 -19.55 26.87
N LEU A 121 -20.08 -20.41 26.43
CA LEU A 121 -18.67 -20.39 26.83
C LEU A 121 -17.84 -19.37 26.03
N PHE A 122 -18.42 -18.79 24.97
CA PHE A 122 -17.75 -17.84 24.08
C PHE A 122 -18.42 -16.46 24.11
N PRO A 123 -18.51 -15.75 25.26
CA PRO A 123 -19.00 -14.37 25.28
C PRO A 123 -18.07 -13.43 24.51
N ALA A 124 -18.55 -12.23 24.17
CA ALA A 124 -17.69 -11.15 23.67
C ALA A 124 -16.45 -10.95 24.57
N GLY A 125 -15.28 -10.79 23.95
CA GLY A 125 -14.01 -10.63 24.63
C GLY A 125 -13.42 -11.86 25.33
N PHE A 126 -14.05 -13.04 25.24
CA PHE A 126 -13.51 -14.29 25.81
C PHE A 126 -12.06 -14.57 25.37
N TYR A 127 -11.76 -14.39 24.09
CA TYR A 127 -10.44 -14.64 23.52
C TYR A 127 -9.34 -13.76 24.14
N TYR A 128 -9.65 -12.51 24.53
CA TYR A 128 -8.72 -11.62 25.24
C TYR A 128 -8.42 -12.09 26.68
N LYS A 129 -9.33 -12.86 27.28
CA LYS A 129 -9.18 -13.36 28.65
C LYS A 129 -8.52 -14.75 28.68
N THR A 130 -8.85 -15.60 27.70
CA THR A 130 -8.45 -17.00 27.68
C THR A 130 -7.10 -17.24 27.00
N PHE A 131 -6.86 -16.68 25.81
CA PHE A 131 -5.70 -17.07 25.00
C PHE A 131 -4.42 -16.27 25.27
N LYS A 132 -4.44 -15.36 26.26
CA LYS A 132 -3.26 -14.60 26.70
C LYS A 132 -2.37 -15.38 27.67
N TRP A 133 -2.81 -16.53 28.18
CA TRP A 133 -2.08 -17.28 29.19
C TRP A 133 -2.11 -18.80 28.96
N PRO A 134 -0.98 -19.50 29.17
CA PRO A 134 0.37 -18.96 29.31
C PRO A 134 0.87 -18.39 27.98
N ALA A 135 1.71 -17.35 28.02
CA ALA A 135 2.22 -16.69 26.80
C ALA A 135 2.94 -17.68 25.85
N SER A 136 3.62 -18.69 26.40
CA SER A 136 4.29 -19.74 25.64
C SER A 136 3.35 -20.64 24.82
N ALA A 137 2.07 -20.71 25.19
CA ALA A 137 1.07 -21.50 24.47
C ALA A 137 0.49 -20.76 23.25
N TRP A 138 0.67 -19.44 23.14
CA TRP A 138 0.13 -18.67 22.02
C TRP A 138 0.61 -19.21 20.67
N HIS A 139 1.93 -19.23 20.43
CA HIS A 139 2.49 -19.65 19.14
C HIS A 139 2.37 -21.16 18.87
N LYS A 140 2.34 -21.99 19.92
CA LYS A 140 2.40 -23.46 19.78
C LYS A 140 1.04 -24.14 19.79
N VAL A 141 0.03 -23.53 20.41
CA VAL A 141 -1.27 -24.18 20.67
C VAL A 141 -2.44 -23.33 20.19
N TYR A 142 -2.51 -22.06 20.59
CA TYR A 142 -3.68 -21.23 20.32
C TYR A 142 -3.67 -20.66 18.90
N GLU A 143 -2.58 -20.01 18.48
CA GLU A 143 -2.48 -19.33 17.18
C GLU A 143 -2.70 -20.29 16.00
N PRO A 144 -2.07 -21.48 15.92
CA PRO A 144 -2.28 -22.38 14.78
C PRO A 144 -3.74 -22.85 14.66
N ARG A 145 -4.35 -23.24 15.78
CA ARG A 145 -5.75 -23.72 15.81
C ARG A 145 -6.75 -22.59 15.57
N ILE A 146 -6.50 -21.40 16.10
CA ILE A 146 -7.34 -20.22 15.84
C ILE A 146 -7.22 -19.83 14.37
N ARG A 147 -6.03 -19.82 13.76
CA ARG A 147 -5.87 -19.52 12.33
C ARG A 147 -6.59 -20.52 11.44
N GLU A 148 -6.54 -21.81 11.78
CA GLU A 148 -7.28 -22.86 11.09
C GLU A 148 -8.80 -22.69 11.24
N ALA A 149 -9.28 -22.33 12.44
CA ALA A 149 -10.70 -22.14 12.74
C ALA A 149 -11.26 -20.76 12.37
N ALA A 150 -10.40 -19.76 12.13
CA ALA A 150 -10.77 -18.37 11.85
C ALA A 150 -11.41 -18.17 10.47
N GLY A 151 -11.49 -19.20 9.64
CA GLY A 151 -12.45 -19.24 8.54
C GLY A 151 -12.25 -18.27 7.38
N LEU A 152 -11.08 -17.62 7.30
CA LEU A 152 -10.73 -16.75 6.18
C LEU A 152 -10.25 -17.59 4.99
N GLY A 153 -10.39 -17.04 3.78
CA GLY A 153 -9.86 -17.67 2.57
C GLY A 153 -8.34 -17.80 2.62
N LYS A 154 -7.81 -18.74 1.83
CA LYS A 154 -6.39 -19.08 1.81
C LYS A 154 -5.66 -18.17 0.82
N ALA A 155 -4.59 -17.52 1.26
CA ALA A 155 -3.70 -16.79 0.34
C ALA A 155 -2.96 -17.78 -0.57
N PRO A 156 -2.76 -17.46 -1.86
CA PRO A 156 -1.97 -18.30 -2.77
C PRO A 156 -0.51 -18.40 -2.31
N THR A 157 0.11 -19.56 -2.51
CA THR A 157 1.54 -19.80 -2.24
C THR A 157 2.44 -19.56 -3.45
N GLU A 158 1.86 -19.57 -4.64
CA GLU A 158 2.55 -19.25 -5.90
C GLU A 158 2.54 -17.74 -6.14
N GLY A 159 3.50 -17.23 -6.93
CA GLY A 159 3.56 -15.82 -7.30
C GLY A 159 2.39 -15.42 -8.20
N ASP A 160 1.83 -14.24 -7.96
CA ASP A 160 0.75 -13.67 -8.78
C ASP A 160 1.23 -13.43 -10.23
N PRO A 161 0.68 -14.15 -11.23
CA PRO A 161 1.11 -14.04 -12.62
C PRO A 161 0.58 -12.79 -13.33
N ASP A 162 -0.33 -12.04 -12.70
CA ASP A 162 -1.05 -10.97 -13.35
C ASP A 162 -0.24 -9.66 -13.46
N ARG A 163 -0.67 -8.83 -14.40
CA ARG A 163 -0.15 -7.49 -14.64
C ARG A 163 -1.10 -6.46 -14.07
N TYR A 164 -0.55 -5.44 -13.43
CA TYR A 164 -1.29 -4.35 -12.81
C TYR A 164 -0.73 -3.03 -13.30
N LEU A 165 -1.60 -2.04 -13.53
CA LEU A 165 -1.19 -0.73 -14.05
C LEU A 165 -1.79 0.41 -13.25
N HIS A 166 -1.06 1.53 -13.21
CA HIS A 166 -1.56 2.79 -12.66
C HIS A 166 -1.87 3.76 -13.80
N ARG A 167 -2.85 4.64 -13.59
CA ARG A 167 -3.12 5.79 -14.47
C ARG A 167 -3.33 7.05 -13.64
N HIS A 168 -2.62 8.12 -13.97
CA HIS A 168 -2.76 9.42 -13.33
C HIS A 168 -3.48 10.38 -14.28
N VAL A 169 -4.59 10.96 -13.84
CA VAL A 169 -5.45 11.80 -14.69
C VAL A 169 -5.99 13.00 -13.94
N HIS A 170 -6.37 14.03 -14.68
CA HIS A 170 -7.06 15.20 -14.17
C HIS A 170 -8.45 15.32 -14.82
N CYS A 171 -9.41 15.84 -14.07
CA CYS A 171 -10.74 16.20 -14.58
C CYS A 171 -11.26 17.46 -13.89
N GLU A 172 -12.23 18.12 -14.51
CA GLU A 172 -12.91 19.26 -13.92
C GLU A 172 -14.00 18.77 -12.96
N VAL A 173 -14.77 17.77 -13.39
CA VAL A 173 -15.82 17.16 -12.59
C VAL A 173 -15.62 15.65 -12.51
N LEU A 174 -15.43 15.14 -11.30
CA LEU A 174 -15.55 13.72 -11.02
C LEU A 174 -16.95 13.44 -10.47
N VAL A 175 -17.68 12.52 -11.09
CA VAL A 175 -18.96 12.01 -10.60
C VAL A 175 -18.77 10.58 -10.11
N VAL A 176 -19.21 10.29 -8.88
CA VAL A 176 -19.01 9.00 -8.23
C VAL A 176 -20.35 8.32 -7.98
N GLY A 177 -20.60 7.21 -8.69
CA GLY A 177 -21.87 6.50 -8.73
C GLY A 177 -22.67 6.90 -9.97
N ALA A 178 -23.23 5.91 -10.66
CA ALA A 178 -24.04 6.06 -11.88
C ALA A 178 -25.49 5.63 -11.65
N GLY A 179 -26.02 5.90 -10.46
CA GLY A 179 -27.46 5.92 -10.21
C GLY A 179 -28.16 7.12 -10.86
N PRO A 180 -29.46 7.34 -10.61
CA PRO A 180 -30.21 8.45 -11.21
C PRO A 180 -29.54 9.81 -10.97
N ALA A 181 -29.10 10.11 -9.74
CA ALA A 181 -28.42 11.36 -9.41
C ALA A 181 -27.09 11.53 -10.15
N GLY A 182 -26.27 10.48 -10.18
CA GLY A 182 -24.97 10.52 -10.83
C GLY A 182 -25.06 10.62 -12.35
N LEU A 183 -26.01 9.93 -12.98
CA LEU A 183 -26.28 10.07 -14.41
C LEU A 183 -26.72 11.50 -14.76
N ALA A 184 -27.64 12.07 -13.98
CA ALA A 184 -28.08 13.45 -14.17
C ALA A 184 -26.92 14.45 -14.00
N ALA A 185 -26.07 14.26 -12.98
CA ALA A 185 -24.90 15.09 -12.74
C ALA A 185 -23.88 15.00 -13.89
N ALA A 186 -23.55 13.78 -14.33
CA ALA A 186 -22.59 13.56 -15.40
C ALA A 186 -23.09 14.12 -16.74
N LEU A 187 -24.38 13.96 -17.05
CA LEU A 187 -24.98 14.53 -18.26
C LEU A 187 -24.93 16.06 -18.23
N ALA A 188 -25.32 16.66 -17.10
CA ALA A 188 -25.32 18.10 -16.93
C ALA A 188 -23.92 18.71 -17.05
N ALA A 189 -22.92 18.09 -16.41
CA ALA A 189 -21.52 18.51 -16.49
C ALA A 189 -20.93 18.25 -17.90
N GLY A 190 -21.20 17.09 -18.51
CA GLY A 190 -20.67 16.74 -19.82
C GLY A 190 -21.20 17.65 -20.93
N ARG A 191 -22.49 18.02 -20.87
CA ARG A 191 -23.13 18.96 -21.82
C ARG A 191 -22.54 20.37 -21.77
N SER A 192 -21.87 20.76 -20.70
CA SER A 192 -21.17 22.05 -20.64
C SER A 192 -19.81 22.02 -21.37
N GLY A 193 -19.35 20.84 -21.82
CA GLY A 193 -18.01 20.65 -22.38
C GLY A 193 -16.91 20.47 -21.33
N ALA A 194 -17.27 20.34 -20.05
CA ALA A 194 -16.29 20.10 -19.00
C ALA A 194 -15.62 18.73 -19.15
N ARG A 195 -14.38 18.61 -18.65
CA ARG A 195 -13.72 17.29 -18.55
C ARG A 195 -14.32 16.49 -17.41
N VAL A 196 -15.16 15.51 -17.74
CA VAL A 196 -15.89 14.70 -16.76
C VAL A 196 -15.33 13.28 -16.69
N ILE A 197 -15.15 12.76 -15.49
CA ILE A 197 -14.99 11.32 -15.26
C ILE A 197 -16.19 10.86 -14.44
N LEU A 198 -16.93 9.86 -14.95
CA LEU A 198 -17.97 9.16 -14.21
C LEU A 198 -17.44 7.78 -13.82
N VAL A 199 -17.44 7.45 -12.52
CA VAL A 199 -17.02 6.14 -12.02
C VAL A 199 -18.20 5.40 -11.39
N ASP A 200 -18.36 4.11 -11.70
CA ASP A 200 -19.33 3.24 -11.04
C ASP A 200 -18.80 1.83 -10.86
N GLU A 201 -19.11 1.20 -9.73
CA GLU A 201 -18.63 -0.14 -9.42
C GLU A 201 -19.35 -1.24 -10.20
N ASN A 202 -20.54 -0.98 -10.74
CA ASN A 202 -21.31 -1.96 -11.49
C ASN A 202 -20.81 -2.11 -12.93
N PRO A 203 -21.10 -3.26 -13.56
CA PRO A 203 -20.83 -3.48 -14.98
C PRO A 203 -21.68 -2.64 -15.94
N GLU A 204 -22.82 -2.12 -15.47
CA GLU A 204 -23.78 -1.33 -16.23
C GLU A 204 -24.18 -0.07 -15.45
N LEU A 205 -24.36 1.06 -16.14
CA LEU A 205 -24.87 2.29 -15.55
C LEU A 205 -26.37 2.20 -15.25
N GLY A 206 -26.82 2.87 -14.19
CA GLY A 206 -28.24 2.97 -13.81
C GLY A 206 -28.47 2.86 -12.31
N GLY A 207 -27.56 2.23 -11.56
CA GLY A 207 -27.70 2.06 -10.11
C GLY A 207 -29.04 1.45 -9.73
N SER A 208 -29.81 2.13 -8.86
CA SER A 208 -31.15 1.69 -8.43
C SER A 208 -32.16 1.56 -9.58
N LEU A 209 -32.00 2.28 -10.69
CA LEU A 209 -32.87 2.17 -11.86
C LEU A 209 -32.86 0.75 -12.46
N LEU A 210 -31.77 0.00 -12.26
CA LEU A 210 -31.63 -1.36 -12.80
C LEU A 210 -32.54 -2.38 -12.10
N MET A 211 -32.94 -2.12 -10.85
CA MET A 211 -33.86 -2.97 -10.09
C MET A 211 -35.28 -2.38 -9.99
N GLU A 212 -35.50 -1.15 -10.45
CA GLU A 212 -36.78 -0.46 -10.28
C GLU A 212 -37.77 -0.84 -11.40
N SER A 213 -38.90 -1.45 -11.01
CA SER A 213 -40.00 -1.85 -11.90
C SER A 213 -40.98 -0.71 -12.23
N GLY A 214 -40.87 0.43 -11.56
CA GLY A 214 -41.80 1.56 -11.64
C GLY A 214 -42.72 1.68 -10.43
N THR A 215 -42.57 0.81 -9.43
CA THR A 215 -43.37 0.76 -8.19
C THR A 215 -42.93 1.83 -7.17
N LEU A 216 -41.61 2.05 -6.96
CA LEU A 216 -41.15 3.14 -6.08
C LEU A 216 -40.91 4.45 -6.82
N GLY A 217 -40.71 4.40 -8.13
CA GLY A 217 -40.42 5.57 -8.91
C GLY A 217 -40.29 5.28 -10.39
N ARG A 218 -40.79 6.20 -11.20
CA ARG A 218 -40.72 6.14 -12.66
C ARG A 218 -40.16 7.44 -13.20
N VAL A 219 -39.22 7.32 -14.13
CA VAL A 219 -38.67 8.41 -14.93
C VAL A 219 -39.10 8.19 -16.37
N GLU A 220 -39.63 9.23 -17.05
CA GLU A 220 -40.00 9.14 -18.46
C GLU A 220 -38.76 9.06 -19.39
N PRO A 221 -38.79 8.26 -20.48
CA PRO A 221 -39.88 7.40 -20.96
C PRO A 221 -39.92 6.00 -20.31
N GLY A 222 -39.09 5.77 -19.29
CA GLY A 222 -38.97 4.53 -18.52
C GLY A 222 -37.58 4.43 -17.91
N ASN A 223 -37.46 3.90 -16.69
CA ASN A 223 -36.20 3.87 -15.92
C ASN A 223 -35.00 3.30 -16.69
N LEU A 224 -35.20 2.16 -17.36
CA LEU A 224 -34.15 1.53 -18.16
C LEU A 224 -33.86 2.26 -19.47
N ALA A 225 -34.90 2.84 -20.09
CA ALA A 225 -34.75 3.63 -21.30
C ALA A 225 -33.95 4.91 -21.01
N PHE A 226 -34.21 5.55 -19.87
CA PHE A 226 -33.44 6.68 -19.36
C PHE A 226 -31.97 6.30 -19.14
N ALA A 227 -31.69 5.23 -18.38
CA ALA A 227 -30.31 4.82 -18.10
C ALA A 227 -29.52 4.50 -19.39
N ARG A 228 -30.13 3.78 -20.35
CA ARG A 228 -29.50 3.46 -21.64
C ARG A 228 -29.25 4.71 -22.49
N ARG A 229 -30.20 5.65 -22.54
CA ARG A 229 -30.03 6.92 -23.25
C ARG A 229 -28.92 7.75 -22.61
N ALA A 230 -28.91 7.88 -21.28
CA ALA A 230 -27.86 8.59 -20.56
C ALA A 230 -26.48 7.98 -20.85
N ALA A 231 -26.36 6.65 -20.82
CA ALA A 231 -25.11 5.97 -21.15
C ALA A 231 -24.65 6.26 -22.58
N ALA A 232 -25.56 6.21 -23.56
CA ALA A 232 -25.25 6.52 -24.95
C ALA A 232 -24.83 7.99 -25.15
N ASP A 233 -25.57 8.92 -24.54
CA ASP A 233 -25.28 10.36 -24.60
C ASP A 233 -23.90 10.66 -23.99
N LEU A 234 -23.59 10.10 -22.81
CA LEU A 234 -22.30 10.28 -22.14
C LEU A 234 -21.13 9.70 -22.97
N ALA A 235 -21.32 8.51 -23.56
CA ALA A 235 -20.30 7.88 -24.39
C ALA A 235 -20.02 8.67 -25.69
N ALA A 236 -20.99 9.45 -26.17
CA ALA A 236 -20.83 10.29 -27.36
C ALA A 236 -20.13 11.64 -27.06
N MET A 237 -19.96 12.02 -25.79
CA MET A 237 -19.32 13.28 -25.41
C MET A 237 -17.78 13.12 -25.35
N PRO A 238 -17.00 13.93 -26.10
CA PRO A 238 -15.56 13.71 -26.25
C PRO A 238 -14.76 13.92 -24.96
N GLU A 239 -15.20 14.83 -24.09
CA GLU A 239 -14.53 15.16 -22.82
C GLU A 239 -15.10 14.39 -21.62
N VAL A 240 -15.97 13.40 -21.87
CA VAL A 240 -16.55 12.55 -20.83
C VAL A 240 -15.92 11.17 -20.89
N ARG A 241 -15.40 10.70 -19.75
CA ARG A 241 -14.92 9.33 -19.58
C ARG A 241 -15.81 8.58 -18.60
N VAL A 242 -16.39 7.49 -19.08
CA VAL A 242 -17.18 6.57 -18.26
C VAL A 242 -16.32 5.36 -17.87
N LEU A 243 -16.20 5.11 -16.57
CA LEU A 243 -15.46 3.99 -16.00
C LEU A 243 -16.43 3.09 -15.21
N THR A 244 -16.97 2.07 -15.87
CA THR A 244 -17.73 0.98 -15.23
C THR A 244 -16.77 -0.01 -14.55
N ARG A 245 -17.28 -0.91 -13.69
CA ARG A 245 -16.45 -1.89 -12.94
C ARG A 245 -15.32 -1.20 -12.16
N THR A 246 -15.53 0.05 -11.80
CA THR A 246 -14.52 0.93 -11.22
C THR A 246 -15.04 1.46 -9.90
N THR A 247 -14.53 0.91 -8.82
CA THR A 247 -14.92 1.36 -7.48
C THR A 247 -14.01 2.51 -7.06
N LEU A 248 -14.56 3.66 -6.69
CA LEU A 248 -13.76 4.69 -6.03
C LEU A 248 -13.34 4.18 -4.64
N THR A 249 -12.04 3.96 -4.44
CA THR A 249 -11.51 3.34 -3.24
C THR A 249 -11.17 4.34 -2.16
N GLY A 250 -10.74 5.56 -2.51
CA GLY A 250 -10.30 6.54 -1.52
C GLY A 250 -10.41 7.99 -1.94
N TYR A 251 -10.74 8.84 -0.98
CA TYR A 251 -10.74 10.30 -1.10
C TYR A 251 -9.65 10.89 -0.20
N TYR A 252 -8.74 11.68 -0.76
CA TYR A 252 -7.63 12.34 -0.05
C TYR A 252 -7.61 13.85 -0.31
N ASP A 253 -6.65 14.55 0.29
CA ASP A 253 -6.54 16.00 0.26
C ASP A 253 -6.50 16.61 -1.15
N TYR A 254 -7.07 17.81 -1.25
CA TYR A 254 -7.13 18.62 -2.47
C TYR A 254 -7.82 17.90 -3.63
N ASN A 255 -8.86 17.11 -3.35
CA ASN A 255 -9.56 16.28 -4.34
C ASN A 255 -8.60 15.35 -5.12
N TYR A 256 -7.69 14.69 -4.41
CA TYR A 256 -6.99 13.52 -4.94
C TYR A 256 -7.80 12.28 -4.61
N LEU A 257 -8.11 11.45 -5.59
CA LEU A 257 -8.93 10.26 -5.39
C LEU A 257 -8.29 9.05 -6.05
N THR A 258 -8.50 7.88 -5.45
CA THR A 258 -8.11 6.59 -6.03
C THR A 258 -9.34 5.79 -6.44
N ALA A 259 -9.28 5.16 -7.61
CA ALA A 259 -10.32 4.25 -8.09
C ALA A 259 -9.69 2.96 -8.63
N LEU A 260 -10.32 1.81 -8.36
CA LEU A 260 -9.86 0.51 -8.81
C LEU A 260 -10.80 -0.02 -9.90
N GLU A 261 -10.30 -0.10 -11.12
CA GLU A 261 -10.99 -0.69 -12.28
C GLU A 261 -10.63 -2.18 -12.37
N ARG A 262 -11.66 -3.02 -12.40
CA ARG A 262 -11.56 -4.45 -12.72
C ARG A 262 -11.61 -4.63 -14.24
N VAL A 263 -10.46 -4.87 -14.87
CA VAL A 263 -10.32 -4.87 -16.33
C VAL A 263 -10.57 -6.26 -16.90
N THR A 264 -10.00 -7.31 -16.31
CA THR A 264 -10.18 -8.70 -16.78
C THR A 264 -10.70 -9.67 -15.71
N ASP A 265 -11.01 -9.21 -14.49
CA ASP A 265 -11.52 -10.09 -13.41
C ASP A 265 -12.83 -10.82 -13.79
N HIS A 266 -13.58 -10.27 -14.75
CA HIS A 266 -14.85 -10.83 -15.25
C HIS A 266 -14.68 -11.72 -16.48
N LEU A 267 -13.43 -11.99 -16.91
CA LEU A 267 -13.11 -12.78 -18.09
C LEU A 267 -12.45 -14.10 -17.69
N PRO A 268 -12.59 -15.18 -18.50
CA PRO A 268 -11.85 -16.41 -18.28
C PRO A 268 -10.33 -16.18 -18.26
N PRO A 269 -9.56 -16.89 -17.41
CA PRO A 269 -8.11 -16.79 -17.36
C PRO A 269 -7.47 -16.94 -18.75
N GLY A 270 -6.50 -16.08 -19.06
CA GLY A 270 -5.83 -16.03 -20.38
C GLY A 270 -6.53 -15.14 -21.42
N SER A 271 -7.72 -14.63 -21.14
CA SER A 271 -8.37 -13.63 -21.99
C SER A 271 -7.64 -12.28 -21.89
N GLY A 272 -7.35 -11.66 -23.05
CA GLY A 272 -6.71 -10.34 -23.11
C GLY A 272 -5.30 -10.29 -22.51
N PRO A 273 -4.32 -11.08 -23.02
CA PRO A 273 -2.99 -11.21 -22.44
C PRO A 273 -2.19 -9.90 -22.33
N ASP A 274 -2.53 -8.90 -23.16
CA ASP A 274 -1.91 -7.59 -23.16
C ASP A 274 -2.55 -6.59 -22.19
N LEU A 275 -3.72 -6.93 -21.63
CA LEU A 275 -4.44 -6.09 -20.67
C LEU A 275 -3.96 -6.37 -19.24
N PRO A 276 -3.93 -5.35 -18.36
CA PRO A 276 -3.76 -5.61 -16.95
C PRO A 276 -5.01 -6.29 -16.40
N ARG A 277 -4.87 -7.03 -15.31
CA ARG A 277 -6.01 -7.56 -14.57
C ARG A 277 -6.83 -6.44 -13.95
N GLN A 278 -6.15 -5.54 -13.23
CA GLN A 278 -6.74 -4.38 -12.59
C GLN A 278 -5.92 -3.11 -12.87
N ARG A 279 -6.61 -1.98 -12.86
CA ARG A 279 -6.00 -0.65 -13.04
C ARG A 279 -6.35 0.27 -11.89
N LEU A 280 -5.32 0.81 -11.23
CA LEU A 280 -5.47 1.84 -10.20
C LEU A 280 -5.43 3.23 -10.84
N TRP A 281 -6.56 3.92 -10.80
CA TRP A 281 -6.69 5.32 -11.21
C TRP A 281 -6.33 6.24 -10.06
N ARG A 282 -5.52 7.25 -10.34
CA ARG A 282 -5.15 8.36 -9.46
C ARG A 282 -5.68 9.63 -10.09
N ILE A 283 -6.79 10.12 -9.58
CA ILE A 283 -7.61 11.17 -10.18
C ILE A 283 -7.43 12.46 -9.37
N ARG A 284 -7.04 13.54 -10.03
CA ARG A 284 -7.12 14.89 -9.46
C ARG A 284 -8.32 15.61 -10.06
N ALA A 285 -9.31 15.94 -9.24
CA ALA A 285 -10.55 16.58 -9.70
C ALA A 285 -10.68 18.02 -9.19
N ARG A 286 -11.16 18.95 -10.03
CA ARG A 286 -11.45 20.33 -9.56
C ARG A 286 -12.69 20.38 -8.65
N ARG A 287 -13.70 19.58 -8.97
CA ARG A 287 -14.94 19.38 -8.21
C ARG A 287 -15.31 17.90 -8.19
N VAL A 288 -15.94 17.46 -7.11
CA VAL A 288 -16.42 16.07 -6.98
C VAL A 288 -17.91 16.08 -6.63
N VAL A 289 -18.71 15.33 -7.40
CA VAL A 289 -20.11 15.05 -7.12
C VAL A 289 -20.20 13.60 -6.62
N ILE A 290 -20.56 13.44 -5.35
CA ILE A 290 -20.74 12.15 -4.68
C ILE A 290 -22.20 11.75 -4.83
N ALA A 291 -22.46 10.68 -5.58
CA ALA A 291 -23.79 10.13 -5.87
C ALA A 291 -23.85 8.64 -5.54
N THR A 292 -23.28 8.25 -4.39
CA THR A 292 -23.01 6.87 -3.96
C THR A 292 -24.23 6.11 -3.42
N GLY A 293 -25.41 6.73 -3.44
CA GLY A 293 -26.66 6.11 -3.00
C GLY A 293 -26.73 5.83 -1.49
N ALA A 294 -27.62 4.92 -1.12
CA ALA A 294 -27.81 4.47 0.26
C ALA A 294 -27.85 2.94 0.32
N ILE A 295 -27.45 2.37 1.45
CA ILE A 295 -27.43 0.94 1.72
C ILE A 295 -28.61 0.59 2.63
N GLU A 296 -29.41 -0.40 2.26
CA GLU A 296 -30.54 -0.83 3.10
C GLU A 296 -30.04 -1.45 4.41
N ARG A 297 -30.67 -1.05 5.51
CA ARG A 297 -30.32 -1.48 6.87
C ARG A 297 -31.09 -2.75 7.24
N PRO A 298 -30.45 -3.78 7.81
CA PRO A 298 -31.14 -4.97 8.30
C PRO A 298 -31.93 -4.67 9.58
N LEU A 299 -32.91 -5.52 9.89
CA LEU A 299 -33.59 -5.52 11.19
C LEU A 299 -32.92 -6.51 12.16
N VAL A 300 -32.87 -6.15 13.45
CA VAL A 300 -32.22 -6.95 14.50
C VAL A 300 -33.28 -7.69 15.31
N PHE A 301 -33.40 -8.99 15.07
CA PHE A 301 -34.34 -9.90 15.73
C PHE A 301 -33.73 -11.30 15.89
N VAL A 302 -34.32 -12.15 16.72
CA VAL A 302 -33.75 -13.48 16.99
C VAL A 302 -33.81 -14.35 15.73
N GLY A 303 -32.69 -14.98 15.38
CA GLY A 303 -32.59 -15.86 14.21
C GLY A 303 -32.54 -15.13 12.86
N ASN A 304 -32.19 -13.85 12.84
CA ASN A 304 -32.06 -13.05 11.61
C ASN A 304 -30.87 -13.42 10.70
N ASP A 305 -30.06 -14.44 11.05
CA ASP A 305 -28.85 -14.83 10.32
C ASP A 305 -29.02 -16.05 9.40
N ARG A 306 -30.20 -16.70 9.43
CA ARG A 306 -30.43 -17.97 8.75
C ARG A 306 -30.38 -17.83 7.22
N PRO A 307 -29.94 -18.87 6.48
CA PRO A 307 -30.01 -18.83 5.02
C PRO A 307 -31.45 -18.63 4.53
N GLY A 308 -31.64 -17.72 3.58
CA GLY A 308 -32.97 -17.30 3.10
C GLY A 308 -33.53 -16.06 3.81
N VAL A 309 -32.88 -15.59 4.89
CA VAL A 309 -33.07 -14.24 5.42
C VAL A 309 -32.15 -13.28 4.67
N MET A 310 -32.71 -12.25 4.02
CA MET A 310 -31.95 -11.26 3.25
C MET A 310 -32.61 -9.88 3.27
N LEU A 311 -31.93 -8.86 2.78
CA LEU A 311 -32.47 -7.51 2.61
C LEU A 311 -33.60 -7.52 1.57
N ALA A 312 -34.64 -6.70 1.78
CA ALA A 312 -35.77 -6.60 0.85
C ALA A 312 -35.35 -6.05 -0.51
N SER A 313 -34.47 -5.05 -0.51
CA SER A 313 -33.82 -4.50 -1.71
C SER A 313 -33.02 -5.56 -2.46
N ALA A 314 -32.35 -6.48 -1.77
CA ALA A 314 -31.61 -7.58 -2.38
C ALA A 314 -32.56 -8.59 -3.02
N GLY A 315 -33.61 -9.03 -2.32
CA GLY A 315 -34.63 -9.92 -2.88
C GLY A 315 -35.29 -9.33 -4.13
N ARG A 316 -35.60 -8.03 -4.09
CA ARG A 316 -36.12 -7.28 -5.26
C ARG A 316 -35.10 -7.18 -6.39
N ALA A 317 -33.84 -6.93 -6.08
CA ALA A 317 -32.76 -6.88 -7.08
C ALA A 317 -32.56 -8.24 -7.75
N TYR A 318 -32.53 -9.35 -7.00
CA TYR A 318 -32.45 -10.72 -7.54
C TYR A 318 -33.57 -11.00 -8.55
N LEU A 319 -34.80 -10.59 -8.23
CA LEU A 319 -35.92 -10.70 -9.14
C LEU A 319 -35.74 -9.82 -10.39
N ASN A 320 -35.60 -8.51 -10.21
CA ASN A 320 -35.71 -7.55 -11.32
C ASN A 320 -34.44 -7.50 -12.19
N ARG A 321 -33.25 -7.62 -11.59
CA ARG A 321 -31.98 -7.57 -12.32
C ARG A 321 -31.54 -8.93 -12.86
N TRP A 322 -31.89 -10.05 -12.23
CA TRP A 322 -31.38 -11.37 -12.62
C TRP A 322 -32.47 -12.40 -12.93
N GLY A 323 -33.75 -12.06 -12.76
CA GLY A 323 -34.86 -12.98 -13.00
C GLY A 323 -34.83 -14.15 -12.02
N VAL A 324 -34.45 -13.91 -10.76
CA VAL A 324 -34.31 -14.95 -9.73
C VAL A 324 -35.29 -14.70 -8.61
N LEU A 325 -36.15 -15.69 -8.36
CA LEU A 325 -37.10 -15.66 -7.26
C LEU A 325 -36.43 -16.23 -5.99
N PRO A 326 -36.17 -15.42 -4.95
CA PRO A 326 -35.44 -15.86 -3.75
C PRO A 326 -36.22 -16.84 -2.87
N GLY A 327 -37.54 -16.95 -3.04
CA GLY A 327 -38.41 -17.90 -2.35
C GLY A 327 -39.82 -17.90 -2.93
N ARG A 328 -40.61 -18.94 -2.61
CA ARG A 328 -42.01 -19.07 -3.08
C ARG A 328 -43.02 -18.65 -2.03
N ASP A 329 -42.71 -18.86 -0.75
CA ASP A 329 -43.51 -18.44 0.39
C ASP A 329 -42.70 -17.38 1.15
N VAL A 330 -42.91 -16.12 0.78
CA VAL A 330 -42.06 -14.99 1.18
C VAL A 330 -42.72 -14.20 2.31
N LEU A 331 -42.00 -14.04 3.41
CA LEU A 331 -42.34 -13.08 4.45
C LEU A 331 -41.51 -11.82 4.26
N VAL A 332 -42.15 -10.65 4.18
CA VAL A 332 -41.50 -9.35 4.20
C VAL A 332 -41.69 -8.73 5.58
N PHE A 333 -40.61 -8.32 6.25
CA PHE A 333 -40.62 -7.67 7.55
C PHE A 333 -40.04 -6.26 7.44
N THR A 334 -40.83 -5.23 7.75
CA THR A 334 -40.43 -3.85 7.47
C THR A 334 -40.90 -2.84 8.50
N ASN A 335 -40.27 -1.66 8.46
CA ASN A 335 -40.65 -0.45 9.18
C ASN A 335 -40.80 0.78 8.30
N ASN A 336 -40.83 0.61 6.97
CA ASN A 336 -40.84 1.68 6.00
C ASN A 336 -41.46 1.21 4.66
N ASP A 337 -41.73 2.14 3.75
CA ASP A 337 -42.45 1.81 2.51
C ASP A 337 -41.60 1.13 1.43
N SER A 338 -40.26 1.16 1.48
CA SER A 338 -39.45 0.62 0.38
C SER A 338 -39.61 -0.90 0.22
N ALA A 339 -39.96 -1.60 1.30
CA ALA A 339 -40.22 -3.04 1.27
C ALA A 339 -41.54 -3.42 0.59
N TYR A 340 -42.51 -2.50 0.48
CA TYR A 340 -43.77 -2.76 -0.23
C TYR A 340 -43.52 -3.02 -1.70
N ALA A 341 -42.59 -2.28 -2.32
CA ALA A 341 -42.25 -2.51 -3.71
C ALA A 341 -41.60 -3.87 -3.96
N ALA A 342 -40.78 -4.37 -3.02
CA ALA A 342 -40.30 -5.74 -3.08
C ALA A 342 -41.47 -6.72 -2.99
N ALA A 343 -42.37 -6.56 -2.01
CA ALA A 343 -43.53 -7.43 -1.84
C ALA A 343 -44.43 -7.49 -3.09
N ILE A 344 -44.72 -6.33 -3.68
CA ILE A 344 -45.51 -6.19 -4.91
C ILE A 344 -44.84 -6.90 -6.08
N ASP A 345 -43.56 -6.63 -6.34
CA ASP A 345 -42.84 -7.22 -7.47
C ASP A 345 -42.75 -8.75 -7.34
N LEU A 346 -42.48 -9.26 -6.13
CA LEU A 346 -42.43 -10.69 -5.83
C LEU A 346 -43.81 -11.36 -5.99
N ALA A 347 -44.88 -10.71 -5.53
CA ALA A 347 -46.24 -11.22 -5.70
C ALA A 347 -46.65 -11.28 -7.18
N ARG A 348 -46.33 -10.22 -7.95
CA ARG A 348 -46.54 -10.18 -9.41
C ARG A 348 -45.75 -11.26 -10.15
N ALA A 349 -44.58 -11.63 -9.65
CA ALA A 349 -43.77 -12.73 -10.17
C ALA A 349 -44.25 -14.13 -9.72
N GLY A 350 -45.34 -14.21 -8.95
CA GLY A 350 -46.00 -15.45 -8.56
C GLY A 350 -45.57 -16.02 -7.21
N ALA A 351 -44.84 -15.28 -6.37
CA ALA A 351 -44.61 -15.67 -4.98
C ALA A 351 -45.85 -15.41 -4.12
N LYS A 352 -46.07 -16.26 -3.11
CA LYS A 352 -47.04 -15.99 -2.06
C LYS A 352 -46.38 -15.09 -1.00
N VAL A 353 -46.87 -13.86 -0.86
CA VAL A 353 -46.22 -12.85 -0.02
C VAL A 353 -47.10 -12.48 1.18
N THR A 354 -46.52 -12.52 2.38
CA THR A 354 -47.07 -11.88 3.59
C THR A 354 -46.15 -10.75 4.01
N LEU A 355 -46.70 -9.59 4.35
CA LEU A 355 -45.93 -8.42 4.78
C LEU A 355 -46.30 -8.05 6.22
N ALA A 356 -45.33 -8.22 7.13
CA ALA A 356 -45.38 -7.73 8.50
C ALA A 356 -44.78 -6.32 8.56
N ASP A 357 -45.63 -5.34 8.83
CA ASP A 357 -45.23 -3.94 9.01
C ASP A 357 -45.35 -3.58 10.48
N VAL A 358 -44.29 -3.00 11.06
CA VAL A 358 -44.37 -2.52 12.45
C VAL A 358 -45.28 -1.30 12.60
N ARG A 359 -45.54 -0.59 11.51
CA ARG A 359 -46.35 0.63 11.53
C ARG A 359 -47.84 0.30 11.58
N PRO A 360 -48.65 1.20 12.17
CA PRO A 360 -50.10 1.06 12.16
C PRO A 360 -50.72 1.37 10.79
N HIS A 361 -50.08 2.25 10.01
CA HIS A 361 -50.53 2.70 8.70
C HIS A 361 -49.33 2.75 7.77
N ALA A 362 -49.47 2.18 6.57
CA ALA A 362 -48.50 2.28 5.49
C ALA A 362 -48.87 3.41 4.54
N GLY A 363 -47.93 3.81 3.67
CA GLY A 363 -48.16 4.87 2.68
C GLY A 363 -48.97 4.41 1.47
N ALA A 364 -48.87 5.16 0.38
CA ALA A 364 -49.71 4.99 -0.81
C ALA A 364 -49.60 3.60 -1.49
N LEU A 365 -48.53 2.84 -1.20
CA LEU A 365 -48.30 1.50 -1.75
C LEU A 365 -49.12 0.38 -1.09
N ALA A 366 -49.78 0.64 0.04
CA ALA A 366 -50.55 -0.39 0.74
C ALA A 366 -51.67 -0.98 -0.12
N SER A 367 -52.47 -0.12 -0.78
CA SER A 367 -53.56 -0.56 -1.65
C SER A 367 -53.07 -1.29 -2.90
N GLU A 368 -51.90 -0.91 -3.43
CA GLU A 368 -51.29 -1.63 -4.55
C GLU A 368 -50.79 -3.01 -4.13
N ALA A 369 -50.24 -3.14 -2.92
CA ALA A 369 -49.83 -4.42 -2.36
C ALA A 369 -51.01 -5.38 -2.18
N GLU A 370 -52.13 -4.90 -1.64
CA GLU A 370 -53.36 -5.70 -1.53
C GLU A 370 -53.89 -6.12 -2.92
N ALA A 371 -53.89 -5.19 -3.88
CA ALA A 371 -54.30 -5.49 -5.26
C ALA A 371 -53.37 -6.51 -5.95
N ALA A 372 -52.09 -6.54 -5.59
CA ALA A 372 -51.12 -7.53 -6.05
C ALA A 372 -51.24 -8.89 -5.30
N GLY A 373 -52.12 -9.01 -4.31
CA GLY A 373 -52.34 -10.24 -3.54
C GLY A 373 -51.43 -10.42 -2.33
N VAL A 374 -50.79 -9.34 -1.84
CA VAL A 374 -49.95 -9.37 -0.64
C VAL A 374 -50.82 -9.39 0.61
N ALA A 375 -50.57 -10.35 1.52
CA ALA A 375 -51.25 -10.40 2.80
C ALA A 375 -50.61 -9.43 3.81
N LEU A 376 -51.24 -8.28 4.05
CA LEU A 376 -50.74 -7.29 5.00
C LEU A 376 -51.01 -7.68 6.46
N ARG A 377 -50.03 -7.40 7.33
CA ARG A 377 -50.06 -7.58 8.79
C ARG A 377 -49.49 -6.32 9.45
N PRO A 378 -50.29 -5.26 9.67
CA PRO A 378 -49.83 -4.05 10.36
C PRO A 378 -49.55 -4.34 11.83
N ARG A 379 -48.81 -3.45 12.50
CA ARG A 379 -48.41 -3.58 13.92
C ARG A 379 -47.84 -4.96 14.26
N THR A 380 -47.04 -5.54 13.37
CA THR A 380 -46.53 -6.91 13.52
C THR A 380 -45.01 -6.95 13.44
N VAL A 381 -44.39 -7.70 14.36
CA VAL A 381 -42.93 -7.94 14.38
C VAL A 381 -42.61 -9.42 14.19
N VAL A 382 -41.45 -9.71 13.61
CA VAL A 382 -40.85 -11.05 13.64
C VAL A 382 -40.01 -11.19 14.90
N VAL A 383 -40.41 -12.08 15.80
CA VAL A 383 -39.72 -12.29 17.09
C VAL A 383 -38.69 -13.40 17.06
N ASP A 384 -38.83 -14.38 16.15
CA ASP A 384 -37.90 -15.50 15.98
C ASP A 384 -38.08 -16.18 14.60
N THR A 385 -37.14 -17.05 14.24
CA THR A 385 -37.22 -17.88 13.04
C THR A 385 -36.75 -19.32 13.29
N ASP A 386 -37.25 -20.25 12.48
CA ASP A 386 -36.91 -21.66 12.50
C ASP A 386 -36.38 -22.14 11.13
N GLY A 387 -35.66 -23.27 11.14
CA GLY A 387 -35.00 -23.85 9.98
C GLY A 387 -33.47 -23.75 10.05
N ARG A 388 -32.77 -24.88 9.90
CA ARG A 388 -31.29 -24.92 10.08
C ARG A 388 -30.54 -24.43 8.84
N LEU A 389 -30.71 -25.12 7.72
CA LEU A 389 -29.96 -24.86 6.49
C LEU A 389 -30.66 -23.87 5.54
N ARG A 390 -31.92 -23.56 5.83
CA ARG A 390 -32.74 -22.54 5.19
C ARG A 390 -33.88 -22.21 6.16
N VAL A 391 -34.34 -20.96 6.18
CA VAL A 391 -35.54 -20.57 6.91
C VAL A 391 -36.73 -21.41 6.41
N GLN A 392 -37.54 -21.90 7.34
CA GLN A 392 -38.74 -22.68 7.05
C GLN A 392 -39.99 -22.04 7.65
N ARG A 393 -39.80 -21.18 8.65
CA ARG A 393 -40.88 -20.54 9.39
C ARG A 393 -40.34 -19.32 10.15
N ALA A 394 -41.19 -18.33 10.30
CA ALA A 394 -41.01 -17.19 11.20
C ALA A 394 -42.09 -17.19 12.27
N TYR A 395 -41.83 -16.52 13.39
CA TYR A 395 -42.78 -16.34 14.48
C TYR A 395 -43.16 -14.86 14.57
N LEU A 396 -44.45 -14.58 14.45
CA LEU A 396 -45.00 -13.23 14.44
C LEU A 396 -45.66 -12.89 15.76
N SER A 397 -45.53 -11.64 16.19
CA SER A 397 -46.26 -11.09 17.33
C SER A 397 -46.79 -9.70 16.99
N GLU A 398 -47.95 -9.35 17.55
CA GLU A 398 -48.49 -8.00 17.45
C GLU A 398 -47.79 -7.06 18.43
N ILE A 399 -47.75 -5.76 18.11
CA ILE A 399 -47.19 -4.71 18.97
C ILE A 399 -48.16 -3.56 19.24
N ASP A 400 -48.05 -2.94 20.42
CA ASP A 400 -48.78 -1.72 20.78
C ASP A 400 -48.14 -0.44 20.19
N GLY A 401 -48.68 0.73 20.54
CA GLY A 401 -48.19 2.03 20.09
C GLY A 401 -46.79 2.38 20.64
N GLU A 402 -46.40 1.72 21.73
CA GLU A 402 -45.11 1.85 22.41
C GLU A 402 -44.09 0.80 21.92
N GLY A 403 -44.46 -0.02 20.93
CA GLY A 403 -43.60 -1.04 20.32
C GLY A 403 -43.42 -2.29 21.19
N ARG A 404 -44.25 -2.48 22.21
CA ARG A 404 -44.21 -3.66 23.11
C ARG A 404 -45.08 -4.77 22.53
N ILE A 405 -44.67 -6.01 22.74
CA ILE A 405 -45.43 -7.18 22.27
C ILE A 405 -46.76 -7.27 23.03
N VAL A 406 -47.86 -7.44 22.29
CA VAL A 406 -49.21 -7.69 22.80
C VAL A 406 -49.77 -9.00 22.24
N GLY A 407 -50.66 -9.64 23.02
CA GLY A 407 -51.35 -10.87 22.61
C GLY A 407 -50.51 -12.15 22.71
N ALA A 408 -50.83 -13.14 21.86
CA ALA A 408 -50.17 -14.45 21.86
C ALA A 408 -48.76 -14.35 21.26
N LEU A 409 -47.77 -14.80 22.03
CA LEU A 409 -46.36 -14.77 21.65
C LEU A 409 -46.06 -15.77 20.51
N GLY A 410 -45.53 -15.25 19.40
CA GLY A 410 -44.91 -16.06 18.36
C GLY A 410 -45.88 -16.97 17.61
N GLN A 411 -46.84 -16.39 16.90
CA GLN A 411 -47.67 -17.12 15.95
C GLN A 411 -46.82 -17.65 14.78
N PRO A 412 -46.80 -18.96 14.51
CA PRO A 412 -45.96 -19.54 13.46
C PRO A 412 -46.51 -19.23 12.05
N LEU A 413 -45.66 -18.74 11.16
CA LEU A 413 -45.92 -18.56 9.74
C LEU A 413 -44.88 -19.32 8.90
N PRO A 414 -45.26 -20.35 8.12
CA PRO A 414 -44.36 -21.01 7.19
C PRO A 414 -43.83 -20.03 6.12
N CYS A 415 -42.53 -20.04 5.88
CA CYS A 415 -41.89 -19.23 4.84
C CYS A 415 -40.55 -19.84 4.43
N ASP A 416 -40.20 -19.80 3.16
CA ASP A 416 -38.92 -20.28 2.63
C ASP A 416 -37.94 -19.14 2.30
N CYS A 417 -38.38 -17.89 2.47
CA CYS A 417 -37.59 -16.66 2.38
C CYS A 417 -38.17 -15.59 3.32
N LEU A 418 -37.28 -14.85 3.99
CA LEU A 418 -37.64 -13.69 4.82
C LEU A 418 -36.85 -12.48 4.33
N LEU A 419 -37.56 -11.47 3.83
CA LEU A 419 -37.00 -10.21 3.38
C LEU A 419 -37.14 -9.16 4.48
N MET A 420 -36.05 -8.54 4.93
CA MET A 420 -36.06 -7.52 5.98
C MET A 420 -35.69 -6.13 5.45
N SER A 421 -36.34 -5.10 5.97
CA SER A 421 -36.04 -3.70 5.64
C SER A 421 -36.19 -2.82 6.87
N GLY A 422 -35.06 -2.33 7.39
CA GLY A 422 -34.99 -1.48 8.57
C GLY A 422 -34.79 0.01 8.28
N GLY A 423 -34.94 0.43 7.01
CA GLY A 423 -34.65 1.77 6.51
C GLY A 423 -33.34 1.82 5.70
N TRP A 424 -32.87 3.02 5.38
CA TRP A 424 -31.71 3.25 4.51
C TRP A 424 -30.62 4.03 5.23
N ASN A 425 -29.37 3.60 5.08
CA ASN A 425 -28.19 4.34 5.53
C ASN A 425 -27.54 5.04 4.32
N PRO A 426 -27.58 6.37 4.23
CA PRO A 426 -26.83 7.12 3.21
C PRO A 426 -25.36 6.70 3.17
N ASN A 427 -24.80 6.47 1.98
CA ASN A 427 -23.41 6.05 1.85
C ASN A 427 -22.47 7.25 1.94
N VAL A 428 -22.21 7.69 3.17
CA VAL A 428 -21.41 8.88 3.50
C VAL A 428 -19.90 8.64 3.53
N SER A 429 -19.44 7.43 3.16
CA SER A 429 -18.04 7.01 3.34
C SER A 429 -17.04 7.98 2.71
N LEU A 430 -17.30 8.42 1.48
CA LEU A 430 -16.41 9.33 0.75
C LEU A 430 -16.45 10.76 1.28
N HIS A 431 -17.64 11.24 1.67
CA HIS A 431 -17.80 12.54 2.34
C HIS A 431 -16.98 12.58 3.64
N SER A 432 -17.08 11.54 4.46
CA SER A 432 -16.31 11.44 5.71
C SER A 432 -14.80 11.27 5.48
N GLN A 433 -14.38 10.52 4.45
CA GLN A 433 -12.96 10.44 4.07
C GLN A 433 -12.42 11.81 3.62
N ALA A 434 -13.25 12.63 2.99
CA ALA A 434 -12.95 14.03 2.66
C ALA A 434 -12.97 14.96 3.88
N ARG A 435 -13.10 14.42 5.10
CA ARG A 435 -13.25 15.13 6.39
C ARG A 435 -14.57 15.88 6.57
N GLY A 436 -15.58 15.54 5.76
CA GLY A 436 -16.92 16.08 5.93
C GLY A 436 -17.59 15.60 7.22
N LEU A 437 -18.28 16.51 7.90
CA LEU A 437 -19.02 16.22 9.12
C LEU A 437 -20.33 15.50 8.78
N LEU A 438 -20.83 14.71 9.72
CA LEU A 438 -22.11 14.00 9.60
C LEU A 438 -23.13 14.59 10.56
N VAL A 439 -24.38 14.65 10.09
CA VAL A 439 -25.54 15.04 10.89
C VAL A 439 -26.47 13.85 10.99
N PHE A 440 -27.10 13.63 12.14
CA PHE A 440 -28.13 12.60 12.26
C PHE A 440 -29.49 13.20 11.90
N ASP A 441 -30.20 12.58 10.97
CA ASP A 441 -31.56 12.93 10.59
C ASP A 441 -32.52 11.95 11.27
N ASP A 442 -33.33 12.44 12.21
CA ASP A 442 -34.30 11.64 12.96
C ASP A 442 -35.44 11.11 12.08
N SER A 443 -35.80 11.83 11.01
CA SER A 443 -36.87 11.42 10.10
C SER A 443 -36.48 10.23 9.24
N LEU A 444 -35.20 10.14 8.88
CA LEU A 444 -34.58 9.01 8.17
C LEU A 444 -34.00 7.96 9.12
N ALA A 445 -33.86 8.33 10.40
CA ALA A 445 -33.13 7.57 11.41
C ALA A 445 -31.74 7.17 10.89
N ALA A 446 -30.98 8.12 10.32
CA ALA A 446 -29.72 7.85 9.66
C ALA A 446 -28.75 9.03 9.70
N PHE A 447 -27.47 8.78 9.47
CA PHE A 447 -26.48 9.85 9.30
C PHE A 447 -26.45 10.33 7.84
N VAL A 448 -26.52 11.64 7.65
CA VAL A 448 -26.43 12.34 6.36
C VAL A 448 -25.19 13.24 6.32
N PRO A 449 -24.68 13.59 5.12
CA PRO A 449 -23.63 14.57 4.94
C PRO A 449 -24.01 15.95 5.51
N GLY A 450 -23.14 16.52 6.33
CA GLY A 450 -23.17 17.92 6.75
C GLY A 450 -22.13 18.75 6.00
N GLU A 451 -21.46 19.66 6.70
CA GLU A 451 -20.44 20.54 6.13
C GLU A 451 -19.23 19.75 5.56
N ALA A 452 -18.80 20.12 4.36
CA ALA A 452 -17.64 19.56 3.68
C ALA A 452 -16.49 20.59 3.62
N PRO A 453 -15.27 20.26 4.12
CA PRO A 453 -14.13 21.18 4.07
C PRO A 453 -13.44 21.22 2.71
N GLN A 454 -13.76 20.27 1.83
CA GLN A 454 -13.22 20.18 0.46
C GLN A 454 -14.33 20.46 -0.56
N PRO A 455 -14.02 20.91 -1.78
CA PRO A 455 -15.01 21.29 -2.78
C PRO A 455 -15.63 20.05 -3.43
N ASN A 456 -16.52 19.39 -2.68
CA ASN A 456 -17.37 18.28 -3.07
C ASN A 456 -18.82 18.53 -2.64
N VAL A 457 -19.74 17.81 -3.26
CA VAL A 457 -21.16 17.84 -2.94
C VAL A 457 -21.73 16.43 -3.00
N SER A 458 -22.55 16.08 -2.01
CA SER A 458 -23.31 14.82 -1.99
C SER A 458 -24.71 15.04 -2.56
N VAL A 459 -25.20 14.14 -3.41
CA VAL A 459 -26.51 14.26 -4.07
C VAL A 459 -27.28 12.94 -4.12
N GLY A 460 -28.62 13.03 -4.14
CA GLY A 460 -29.53 11.88 -4.08
C GLY A 460 -29.46 11.16 -2.73
N ALA A 461 -29.65 9.84 -2.73
CA ALA A 461 -29.81 9.08 -1.49
C ALA A 461 -28.61 9.12 -0.54
N CYS A 462 -27.38 9.37 -1.02
CA CYS A 462 -26.24 9.56 -0.13
C CYS A 462 -26.28 10.90 0.62
N ASN A 463 -27.10 11.85 0.17
CA ASN A 463 -27.38 13.13 0.83
C ASN A 463 -28.63 13.08 1.73
N GLY A 464 -29.27 11.91 1.87
CA GLY A 464 -30.53 11.76 2.62
C GLY A 464 -31.80 11.96 1.78
N ASP A 465 -31.69 12.43 0.53
CA ASP A 465 -32.84 12.54 -0.36
C ASP A 465 -33.12 11.22 -1.07
N LEU A 466 -34.10 10.47 -0.56
CA LEU A 466 -34.48 9.16 -1.08
C LEU A 466 -35.42 9.23 -2.29
N SER A 467 -35.80 10.42 -2.74
CA SER A 467 -36.71 10.62 -3.87
C SER A 467 -35.99 10.51 -5.22
N PHE A 468 -36.65 9.95 -6.23
CA PHE A 468 -36.19 9.93 -7.62
C PHE A 468 -36.14 11.32 -8.21
N LYS A 469 -37.15 12.15 -7.93
CA LYS A 469 -37.20 13.52 -8.42
C LYS A 469 -36.02 14.33 -7.88
N GLY A 470 -35.83 14.33 -6.56
CA GLY A 470 -34.74 15.05 -5.92
C GLY A 470 -33.37 14.52 -6.30
N ALA A 471 -33.21 13.19 -6.47
CA ALA A 471 -31.99 12.61 -7.01
C ALA A 471 -31.64 13.17 -8.41
N LEU A 472 -32.59 13.19 -9.34
CA LEU A 472 -32.35 13.66 -10.72
C LEU A 472 -32.13 15.18 -10.80
N GLU A 473 -33.01 15.96 -10.17
CA GLU A 473 -32.94 17.43 -10.20
C GLU A 473 -31.70 17.93 -9.46
N GLY A 474 -31.45 17.43 -8.24
CA GLY A 474 -30.28 17.78 -7.44
C GLY A 474 -28.97 17.28 -8.06
N GLY A 475 -28.98 16.10 -8.68
CA GLY A 475 -27.84 15.59 -9.46
C GLY A 475 -27.49 16.53 -10.62
N ALA A 476 -28.47 16.87 -11.46
CA ALA A 476 -28.26 17.76 -12.59
C ALA A 476 -27.77 19.16 -12.16
N GLU A 477 -28.34 19.71 -11.08
CA GLU A 477 -27.89 20.98 -10.52
C GLU A 477 -26.42 20.91 -10.04
N ALA A 478 -26.07 19.91 -9.24
CA ALA A 478 -24.69 19.73 -8.78
C ALA A 478 -23.71 19.55 -9.94
N GLY A 479 -24.09 18.82 -10.99
CA GLY A 479 -23.29 18.67 -12.21
C GLY A 479 -23.01 20.01 -12.90
N ARG A 480 -24.04 20.85 -13.09
CA ARG A 480 -23.88 22.20 -13.68
C ARG A 480 -22.97 23.09 -12.83
N LEU A 481 -23.22 23.14 -11.52
CA LEU A 481 -22.43 23.97 -10.60
C LEU A 481 -20.97 23.49 -10.52
N ALA A 482 -20.74 22.18 -10.50
CA ALA A 482 -19.40 21.60 -10.51
C ALA A 482 -18.63 21.95 -11.80
N ALA A 483 -19.32 22.03 -12.94
CA ALA A 483 -18.76 22.49 -14.20
C ALA A 483 -18.56 24.01 -14.30
N GLY A 484 -18.95 24.78 -13.28
CA GLY A 484 -18.79 26.24 -13.24
C GLY A 484 -19.89 27.03 -13.96
N ALA A 485 -21.04 26.41 -14.26
CA ALA A 485 -22.19 27.12 -14.81
C ALA A 485 -22.96 27.88 -13.72
N GLU A 486 -23.65 28.97 -14.10
CA GLU A 486 -24.57 29.66 -13.20
C GLU A 486 -25.76 28.75 -12.81
N ALA A 487 -26.28 28.95 -11.60
CA ALA A 487 -27.50 28.29 -11.15
C ALA A 487 -28.67 28.69 -12.06
N LYS A 488 -29.30 27.70 -12.70
CA LYS A 488 -30.51 27.86 -13.52
C LYS A 488 -31.58 26.89 -13.03
N PRO A 489 -32.88 27.21 -13.21
CA PRO A 489 -33.97 26.28 -12.92
C PRO A 489 -33.70 24.92 -13.57
N GLY A 490 -33.90 23.85 -12.80
CA GLY A 490 -33.50 22.50 -13.18
C GLY A 490 -34.16 21.97 -14.45
N GLU A 491 -33.45 21.10 -15.16
CA GLU A 491 -34.02 20.26 -16.22
C GLU A 491 -35.08 19.35 -15.58
N ALA A 492 -36.31 19.40 -16.07
CA ALA A 492 -37.40 18.57 -15.55
C ALA A 492 -37.32 17.17 -16.16
N PHE A 493 -37.19 16.14 -15.32
CA PHE A 493 -36.98 14.76 -15.76
C PHE A 493 -38.28 13.92 -15.89
N GLY A 494 -39.45 14.50 -15.62
CA GLY A 494 -40.72 13.75 -15.64
C GLY A 494 -40.70 12.55 -14.69
N ALA A 495 -40.22 12.76 -13.45
CA ALA A 495 -40.16 11.72 -12.43
C ALA A 495 -41.42 11.74 -11.56
N ASN A 496 -41.99 10.56 -11.34
CA ASN A 496 -43.16 10.36 -10.47
C ASN A 496 -42.88 9.24 -9.46
N GLU A 497 -43.34 9.42 -8.23
CA GLU A 497 -43.19 8.46 -7.14
C GLU A 497 -44.38 8.56 -6.17
N PRO A 498 -44.76 7.46 -5.51
CA PRO A 498 -45.79 7.47 -4.48
C PRO A 498 -45.30 8.21 -3.23
N GLU A 499 -46.21 8.87 -2.53
CA GLU A 499 -45.91 9.48 -1.23
C GLU A 499 -45.59 8.39 -0.20
N ALA A 500 -44.43 8.50 0.44
CA ALA A 500 -43.97 7.57 1.46
C ALA A 500 -44.47 7.99 2.84
N ALA A 501 -45.02 7.05 3.60
CA ALA A 501 -45.31 7.24 5.01
C ALA A 501 -44.02 7.30 5.85
N PRO A 502 -44.01 8.05 6.97
CA PRO A 502 -42.87 8.10 7.88
C PRO A 502 -42.42 6.70 8.31
N LEU A 503 -41.11 6.51 8.44
CA LEU A 503 -40.56 5.26 8.99
C LEU A 503 -40.76 5.22 10.51
N LEU A 504 -40.87 4.03 11.08
CA LEU A 504 -40.88 3.83 12.53
C LEU A 504 -39.54 3.18 12.95
N PRO A 505 -38.62 3.90 13.62
CA PRO A 505 -37.32 3.34 13.98
C PRO A 505 -37.46 2.09 14.85
N LEU A 506 -36.84 0.98 14.41
CA LEU A 506 -36.81 -0.29 15.14
C LEU A 506 -35.39 -0.84 15.14
N TRP A 507 -34.68 -0.60 16.25
CA TRP A 507 -33.26 -0.96 16.39
C TRP A 507 -33.03 -2.36 16.91
N LEU A 508 -33.96 -2.88 17.71
CA LEU A 508 -33.93 -4.21 18.29
C LEU A 508 -35.37 -4.64 18.56
N VAL A 509 -35.80 -5.76 17.99
CA VAL A 509 -37.11 -6.34 18.28
C VAL A 509 -37.14 -6.84 19.73
N PRO A 510 -38.15 -6.46 20.53
CA PRO A 510 -38.35 -7.03 21.86
C PRO A 510 -38.52 -8.55 21.79
N SER A 511 -37.98 -9.27 22.76
CA SER A 511 -38.12 -10.72 22.86
C SER A 511 -38.31 -11.12 24.32
N ASP A 512 -39.33 -11.93 24.58
CA ASP A 512 -39.63 -12.58 25.87
C ASP A 512 -38.71 -13.78 26.15
N ARG A 513 -38.04 -14.31 25.11
CA ARG A 513 -37.03 -15.36 25.25
C ARG A 513 -35.75 -14.81 25.88
N GLU A 514 -35.69 -14.85 27.20
CA GLU A 514 -34.45 -14.63 27.94
C GLU A 514 -33.57 -15.88 27.92
N GLY A 515 -32.27 -15.72 27.61
CA GLY A 515 -31.29 -16.80 27.74
C GLY A 515 -30.08 -16.71 26.81
N LEU A 516 -29.08 -17.56 27.05
CA LEU A 516 -27.83 -17.61 26.27
C LEU A 516 -27.99 -18.14 24.83
N ARG A 517 -29.19 -18.61 24.45
CA ARG A 517 -29.48 -19.24 23.15
C ARG A 517 -30.21 -18.33 22.15
N ALA A 518 -30.79 -17.21 22.58
CA ALA A 518 -31.41 -16.24 21.68
C ALA A 518 -30.32 -15.35 21.03
N LYS A 519 -30.19 -15.41 19.71
CA LYS A 519 -29.17 -14.67 18.94
C LYS A 519 -29.83 -13.70 17.96
N ALA A 520 -29.77 -12.41 18.27
CA ALA A 520 -30.14 -11.33 17.37
C ALA A 520 -28.86 -10.66 16.86
N PHE A 521 -28.48 -10.96 15.62
CA PHE A 521 -27.21 -10.52 15.04
C PHE A 521 -27.29 -9.06 14.60
N VAL A 522 -26.23 -8.31 14.93
CA VAL A 522 -26.01 -6.93 14.50
C VAL A 522 -24.92 -6.89 13.45
N ASP A 523 -23.82 -7.62 13.67
CA ASP A 523 -22.78 -7.85 12.68
C ASP A 523 -22.79 -9.32 12.28
N PHE A 524 -23.17 -9.58 11.04
CA PHE A 524 -23.27 -10.93 10.53
C PHE A 524 -21.87 -11.55 10.37
N GLN A 525 -20.92 -10.85 9.75
CA GLN A 525 -19.64 -11.44 9.36
C GLN A 525 -18.82 -11.85 10.60
N ASN A 526 -18.80 -11.00 11.62
CA ASN A 526 -18.03 -11.22 12.85
C ASN A 526 -18.83 -11.85 14.00
N ASP A 527 -20.04 -12.34 13.73
CA ASP A 527 -20.89 -13.02 14.71
C ASP A 527 -21.24 -12.16 15.94
N VAL A 528 -21.38 -10.84 15.79
CA VAL A 528 -21.71 -9.93 16.90
C VAL A 528 -23.22 -9.80 17.05
N THR A 529 -23.70 -10.06 18.27
CA THR A 529 -25.12 -9.94 18.62
C THR A 529 -25.43 -8.68 19.42
N ALA A 530 -26.71 -8.30 19.51
CA ALA A 530 -27.16 -7.20 20.37
C ALA A 530 -26.80 -7.43 21.85
N LYS A 531 -26.68 -8.69 22.27
CA LYS A 531 -26.22 -9.08 23.61
C LYS A 531 -24.74 -8.76 23.81
N ASP A 532 -23.89 -9.03 22.82
CA ASP A 532 -22.44 -8.77 22.90
C ASP A 532 -22.15 -7.27 23.10
N LEU A 533 -22.93 -6.39 22.48
CA LEU A 533 -22.89 -4.95 22.73
C LEU A 533 -23.24 -4.62 24.19
N GLY A 534 -24.25 -5.30 24.75
CA GLY A 534 -24.60 -5.18 26.16
C GLY A 534 -23.48 -5.65 27.10
N VAL A 535 -22.82 -6.77 26.79
CA VAL A 535 -21.67 -7.29 27.56
C VAL A 535 -20.54 -6.27 27.58
N ALA A 536 -20.22 -5.64 26.44
CA ALA A 536 -19.20 -4.59 26.37
C ALA A 536 -19.50 -3.41 27.31
N LEU A 537 -20.78 -3.01 27.40
CA LEU A 537 -21.20 -1.94 28.33
C LEU A 537 -21.09 -2.37 29.80
N THR A 538 -21.45 -3.62 30.12
CA THR A 538 -21.30 -4.19 31.47
C THR A 538 -19.83 -4.27 31.89
N GLU A 539 -18.91 -4.53 30.96
CA GLU A 539 -17.45 -4.49 31.18
C GLU A 539 -16.89 -3.06 31.34
N GLY A 540 -17.75 -2.03 31.33
CA GLY A 540 -17.37 -0.64 31.59
C GLY A 540 -17.01 0.17 30.34
N LEU A 541 -17.12 -0.40 29.13
CA LEU A 541 -16.85 0.32 27.89
C LEU A 541 -17.99 1.31 27.60
N ARG A 542 -17.66 2.49 27.06
CA ARG A 542 -18.63 3.58 26.78
C ARG A 542 -18.46 4.15 25.38
N SER A 543 -17.21 4.47 25.00
CA SER A 543 -16.90 4.90 23.64
C SER A 543 -17.25 3.81 22.63
N ILE A 544 -17.90 4.19 21.52
CA ILE A 544 -18.19 3.25 20.44
C ILE A 544 -16.91 2.63 19.87
N GLU A 545 -15.80 3.36 19.88
CA GLU A 545 -14.51 2.87 19.41
C GLU A 545 -13.97 1.73 20.31
N HIS A 546 -14.24 1.77 21.62
CA HIS A 546 -13.93 0.65 22.53
C HIS A 546 -14.85 -0.53 22.30
N ILE A 547 -16.16 -0.30 22.14
CA ILE A 547 -17.15 -1.35 21.88
C ILE A 547 -16.84 -2.06 20.56
N LYS A 548 -16.50 -1.30 19.51
CA LYS A 548 -15.98 -1.81 18.22
C LYS A 548 -14.80 -2.74 18.41
N ARG A 549 -13.74 -2.28 19.08
CA ARG A 549 -12.52 -3.07 19.31
C ARG A 549 -12.78 -4.32 20.14
N PHE A 550 -13.62 -4.22 21.17
CA PHE A 550 -13.90 -5.32 22.08
C PHE A 550 -14.81 -6.39 21.48
N THR A 551 -15.79 -5.98 20.68
CA THR A 551 -16.78 -6.90 20.08
C THR A 551 -16.42 -7.32 18.67
N THR A 552 -15.54 -6.59 17.98
CA THR A 552 -15.23 -6.68 16.53
C THR A 552 -16.35 -6.23 15.59
N THR A 553 -17.39 -5.55 16.09
CA THR A 553 -18.46 -5.02 15.23
C THR A 553 -17.92 -4.03 14.21
N GLY A 554 -18.31 -4.20 12.94
CA GLY A 554 -17.89 -3.35 11.83
C GLY A 554 -16.44 -3.51 11.39
N MET A 555 -15.78 -4.61 11.77
CA MET A 555 -14.39 -4.91 11.41
C MET A 555 -14.25 -5.99 10.32
N GLY A 556 -15.36 -6.46 9.75
CA GLY A 556 -15.37 -7.43 8.65
C GLY A 556 -14.87 -6.83 7.32
N THR A 557 -14.86 -7.65 6.26
CA THR A 557 -14.51 -7.22 4.90
C THR A 557 -15.55 -6.27 4.29
N ASP A 558 -16.76 -6.29 4.82
CA ASP A 558 -17.83 -5.34 4.52
C ASP A 558 -17.62 -3.97 5.19
N GLN A 559 -16.75 -3.88 6.22
CA GLN A 559 -16.46 -2.70 7.04
C GLN A 559 -17.71 -2.12 7.73
N GLY A 560 -18.64 -2.98 8.12
CA GLY A 560 -19.84 -2.62 8.88
C GLY A 560 -20.88 -1.82 8.11
N LYS A 561 -20.91 -1.96 6.78
CA LYS A 561 -21.92 -1.33 5.89
C LYS A 561 -23.35 -1.63 6.33
N THR A 562 -23.60 -2.84 6.86
CA THR A 562 -24.92 -3.27 7.34
C THR A 562 -25.05 -3.30 8.87
N SER A 563 -23.96 -3.14 9.63
CA SER A 563 -23.96 -3.36 11.09
C SER A 563 -23.81 -2.08 11.93
N ASN A 564 -23.04 -1.09 11.46
CA ASN A 564 -22.58 0.02 12.31
C ASN A 564 -23.72 0.88 12.87
N VAL A 565 -24.70 1.26 12.05
CA VAL A 565 -25.81 2.13 12.50
C VAL A 565 -26.70 1.41 13.52
N ASN A 566 -27.00 0.12 13.30
CA ASN A 566 -27.72 -0.69 14.28
C ASN A 566 -26.95 -0.82 15.59
N ALA A 567 -25.64 -1.07 15.53
CA ALA A 567 -24.80 -1.15 16.72
C ALA A 567 -24.82 0.16 17.52
N LEU A 568 -24.67 1.30 16.83
CA LEU A 568 -24.74 2.64 17.41
C LEU A 568 -26.08 2.88 18.11
N ALA A 569 -27.20 2.62 17.42
CA ALA A 569 -28.52 2.87 17.96
C ALA A 569 -28.86 1.97 19.15
N ILE A 570 -28.46 0.70 19.11
CA ILE A 570 -28.64 -0.23 20.25
C ILE A 570 -27.80 0.23 21.46
N VAL A 571 -26.55 0.67 21.23
CA VAL A 571 -25.70 1.21 22.30
C VAL A 571 -26.29 2.50 22.87
N ALA A 572 -26.77 3.41 22.02
CA ALA A 572 -27.41 4.67 22.44
C ALA A 572 -28.64 4.39 23.32
N ALA A 573 -29.52 3.49 22.88
CA ALA A 573 -30.69 3.07 23.65
C ALA A 573 -30.31 2.47 25.02
N LYS A 574 -29.29 1.60 25.07
CA LYS A 574 -28.81 1.00 26.34
C LYS A 574 -28.13 2.01 27.28
N LEU A 575 -27.52 3.06 26.74
CA LEU A 575 -26.92 4.16 27.51
C LEU A 575 -27.91 5.28 27.84
N ASN A 576 -29.17 5.17 27.38
CA ASN A 576 -30.19 6.21 27.52
C ASN A 576 -29.72 7.58 26.99
N THR A 577 -29.13 7.59 25.80
CA THR A 577 -28.63 8.80 25.12
C THR A 577 -29.05 8.81 23.64
N SER A 578 -28.84 9.93 22.95
CA SER A 578 -29.13 10.04 21.52
C SER A 578 -28.08 9.34 20.66
N VAL A 579 -28.46 8.87 19.47
CA VAL A 579 -27.53 8.25 18.52
C VAL A 579 -26.35 9.17 18.17
N PRO A 580 -26.54 10.47 17.85
CA PRO A 580 -25.42 11.39 17.63
C PRO A 580 -24.45 11.52 18.81
N ALA A 581 -24.94 11.44 20.06
CA ALA A 581 -24.11 11.61 21.25
C ALA A 581 -23.13 10.43 21.49
N VAL A 582 -23.41 9.25 20.93
CA VAL A 582 -22.48 8.11 20.94
C VAL A 582 -21.30 8.33 19.97
N GLY A 583 -21.54 9.11 18.91
CA GLY A 583 -20.58 9.37 17.82
C GLY A 583 -20.46 8.21 16.83
N THR A 584 -20.08 8.49 15.58
CA THR A 584 -19.79 7.46 14.57
C THR A 584 -18.35 6.94 14.72
N THR A 585 -18.08 5.75 14.16
CA THR A 585 -16.68 5.31 14.00
C THR A 585 -16.05 5.97 12.77
N THR A 586 -14.71 6.02 12.73
CA THR A 586 -14.00 6.68 11.62
C THR A 586 -14.17 5.90 10.31
N PHE A 587 -14.64 6.56 9.25
CA PHE A 587 -14.62 6.03 7.87
C PHE A 587 -13.21 6.13 7.29
N ARG A 588 -12.67 5.03 6.75
CA ARG A 588 -11.30 4.95 6.22
C ARG A 588 -11.30 4.40 4.81
N GLN A 589 -10.24 4.72 4.07
CA GLN A 589 -9.88 4.06 2.83
C GLN A 589 -9.33 2.64 3.13
N PRO A 590 -9.48 1.67 2.22
CA PRO A 590 -10.29 1.75 1.01
C PRO A 590 -11.79 1.44 1.28
N TYR A 591 -12.72 2.02 0.49
CA TYR A 591 -14.17 1.77 0.61
C TYR A 591 -14.55 0.29 0.46
N VAL A 592 -13.87 -0.41 -0.47
CA VAL A 592 -13.86 -1.87 -0.62
C VAL A 592 -12.41 -2.35 -0.66
N PRO A 593 -12.13 -3.62 -0.31
CA PRO A 593 -10.78 -4.17 -0.42
C PRO A 593 -10.18 -3.99 -1.83
N ALA A 594 -8.88 -3.69 -1.87
CA ALA A 594 -8.09 -3.59 -3.09
C ALA A 594 -6.95 -4.62 -3.04
N THR A 595 -6.59 -5.19 -4.19
CA THR A 595 -5.50 -6.17 -4.27
C THR A 595 -4.15 -5.49 -4.05
N PHE A 596 -3.20 -6.20 -3.43
CA PHE A 596 -1.83 -5.69 -3.30
C PHE A 596 -1.17 -5.52 -4.67
N GLY A 597 -1.48 -6.40 -5.63
CA GLY A 597 -1.03 -6.25 -7.02
C GLY A 597 -1.42 -4.91 -7.63
N ALA A 598 -2.68 -4.47 -7.45
CA ALA A 598 -3.11 -3.15 -7.92
C ALA A 598 -2.40 -1.98 -7.23
N MET A 599 -2.07 -2.11 -5.93
CA MET A 599 -1.30 -1.09 -5.20
C MET A 599 0.13 -0.97 -5.72
N VAL A 600 0.79 -2.11 -5.98
CA VAL A 600 2.17 -2.19 -6.48
C VAL A 600 2.26 -1.73 -7.94
N GLY A 601 1.29 -2.09 -8.78
CA GLY A 601 1.30 -1.76 -10.20
C GLY A 601 2.49 -2.40 -10.94
N HIS A 602 3.30 -1.57 -11.59
CA HIS A 602 4.50 -2.02 -12.30
C HIS A 602 5.77 -2.04 -11.44
N SER A 603 5.73 -1.58 -10.19
CA SER A 603 6.89 -1.50 -9.29
C SER A 603 7.26 -2.88 -8.71
N LYS A 604 7.56 -3.84 -9.58
CA LYS A 604 7.96 -5.21 -9.23
C LYS A 604 9.08 -5.73 -10.13
N GLY A 605 9.84 -6.72 -9.66
CA GLY A 605 10.92 -7.33 -10.43
C GLY A 605 11.97 -6.29 -10.86
N PRO A 606 12.42 -6.27 -12.13
CA PRO A 606 13.41 -5.30 -12.62
C PRO A 606 13.00 -3.82 -12.55
N LEU A 607 11.71 -3.54 -12.32
CA LEU A 607 11.17 -2.18 -12.20
C LEU A 607 10.86 -1.79 -10.73
N PHE A 608 11.26 -2.63 -9.76
CA PHE A 608 11.06 -2.33 -8.34
C PHE A 608 11.82 -1.07 -7.93
N ASP A 609 13.06 -0.93 -8.39
CA ASP A 609 13.88 0.27 -8.24
C ASP A 609 14.68 0.54 -9.52
N VAL A 610 15.18 1.76 -9.69
CA VAL A 610 15.97 2.17 -10.84
C VAL A 610 17.35 1.53 -10.78
N VAL A 611 17.77 0.91 -11.89
CA VAL A 611 19.13 0.38 -12.07
C VAL A 611 19.94 1.34 -12.95
N ARG A 612 20.97 1.96 -12.37
CA ARG A 612 21.90 2.86 -13.05
C ARG A 612 23.16 2.10 -13.46
N LYS A 613 23.61 2.34 -14.69
CA LYS A 613 24.76 1.69 -15.32
C LYS A 613 25.70 2.75 -15.89
N THR A 614 27.01 2.55 -15.74
CA THR A 614 28.02 3.45 -16.30
C THR A 614 28.21 3.17 -17.81
N PRO A 615 28.86 4.06 -18.57
CA PRO A 615 29.23 3.78 -19.96
C PRO A 615 30.19 2.58 -20.14
N ILE A 616 30.79 2.07 -19.06
CA ILE A 616 31.73 0.94 -19.07
C ILE A 616 31.03 -0.38 -18.72
N HIS A 617 29.77 -0.34 -18.26
CA HIS A 617 29.05 -1.49 -17.74
C HIS A 617 29.01 -2.69 -18.70
N ASP A 618 28.64 -2.48 -19.96
CA ASP A 618 28.53 -3.57 -20.95
C ASP A 618 29.90 -4.23 -21.23
N TRP A 619 30.99 -3.47 -21.11
CA TRP A 619 32.34 -4.04 -21.19
C TRP A 619 32.65 -4.88 -19.96
N ALA A 620 32.35 -4.37 -18.77
CA ALA A 620 32.60 -5.12 -17.53
C ALA A 620 31.81 -6.44 -17.49
N GLU A 621 30.54 -6.44 -17.93
CA GLU A 621 29.73 -7.64 -18.07
C GLU A 621 30.35 -8.63 -19.08
N ALA A 622 30.83 -8.15 -20.23
CA ALA A 622 31.49 -8.98 -21.23
C ALA A 622 32.81 -9.60 -20.73
N GLU A 623 33.54 -8.92 -19.85
CA GLU A 623 34.75 -9.44 -19.20
C GLU A 623 34.45 -10.30 -17.95
N GLY A 624 33.18 -10.57 -17.66
CA GLY A 624 32.77 -11.46 -16.57
C GLY A 624 32.76 -10.82 -15.19
N ALA A 625 32.65 -9.49 -15.09
CA ALA A 625 32.52 -8.81 -13.80
C ALA A 625 31.33 -9.33 -13.00
N VAL A 626 31.54 -9.54 -11.70
CA VAL A 626 30.45 -9.67 -10.73
C VAL A 626 30.09 -8.27 -10.27
N PHE A 627 28.81 -7.96 -10.06
CA PHE A 627 28.34 -6.63 -9.70
C PHE A 627 27.78 -6.56 -8.28
N GLU A 628 28.00 -5.45 -7.60
CA GLU A 628 27.33 -5.07 -6.36
C GLU A 628 26.36 -3.90 -6.57
N ASP A 629 25.40 -3.75 -5.65
CA ASP A 629 24.45 -2.64 -5.60
C ASP A 629 24.97 -1.53 -4.69
N VAL A 630 25.40 -0.41 -5.29
CA VAL A 630 25.84 0.79 -4.56
C VAL A 630 24.79 1.87 -4.73
N GLY A 631 23.80 1.86 -3.82
CA GLY A 631 22.57 2.62 -4.01
C GLY A 631 21.82 2.10 -5.23
N THR A 632 21.56 2.97 -6.21
CA THR A 632 20.94 2.58 -7.49
C THR A 632 21.95 2.19 -8.57
N TRP A 633 23.25 2.24 -8.30
CA TRP A 633 24.29 1.89 -9.27
C TRP A 633 24.67 0.42 -9.22
N LYS A 634 24.83 -0.20 -10.40
CA LYS A 634 25.54 -1.48 -10.55
C LYS A 634 27.01 -1.21 -10.81
N ARG A 635 27.86 -1.50 -9.82
CA ARG A 635 29.32 -1.36 -9.92
C ARG A 635 29.98 -2.72 -9.99
N ALA A 636 31.04 -2.84 -10.78
CA ALA A 636 31.85 -4.06 -10.77
C ALA A 636 32.43 -4.25 -9.37
N TRP A 637 32.11 -5.38 -8.76
CA TRP A 637 32.55 -5.77 -7.43
C TRP A 637 33.96 -6.39 -7.49
N TYR A 638 34.16 -7.31 -8.42
CA TYR A 638 35.45 -7.93 -8.79
C TYR A 638 35.35 -8.63 -10.16
N PHE A 639 36.48 -9.04 -10.72
CA PHE A 639 36.62 -9.68 -12.03
C PHE A 639 37.25 -11.09 -11.90
N PRO A 640 36.45 -12.15 -11.65
CA PRO A 640 36.97 -13.49 -11.46
C PRO A 640 37.48 -14.13 -12.76
N LYS A 641 38.56 -14.92 -12.65
CA LYS A 641 38.94 -15.90 -13.68
C LYS A 641 38.26 -17.24 -13.41
N ALA A 642 38.23 -18.11 -14.41
CA ALA A 642 37.66 -19.44 -14.29
C ALA A 642 38.29 -20.20 -13.10
N GLY A 643 37.45 -20.62 -12.15
CA GLY A 643 37.87 -21.36 -10.95
C GLY A 643 38.27 -20.49 -9.75
N GLU A 644 38.26 -19.16 -9.87
CA GLU A 644 38.48 -18.27 -8.72
C GLU A 644 37.16 -18.00 -7.98
N ASP A 645 37.22 -18.03 -6.65
CA ASP A 645 36.23 -17.38 -5.80
C ASP A 645 36.55 -15.88 -5.67
N MET A 646 35.71 -15.15 -4.92
CA MET A 646 35.92 -13.72 -4.68
C MET A 646 37.29 -13.43 -4.06
N HIS A 647 37.68 -14.15 -3.01
CA HIS A 647 38.95 -13.88 -2.31
C HIS A 647 40.17 -14.12 -3.20
N ALA A 648 40.17 -15.19 -4.01
CA ALA A 648 41.24 -15.47 -4.95
C ALA A 648 41.34 -14.39 -6.05
N ALA A 649 40.20 -13.96 -6.61
CA ALA A 649 40.17 -12.90 -7.61
C ALA A 649 40.66 -11.57 -7.04
N VAL A 650 40.15 -11.17 -5.87
CA VAL A 650 40.51 -9.92 -5.19
C VAL A 650 41.99 -9.92 -4.78
N ARG A 651 42.53 -11.02 -4.23
CA ARG A 651 43.98 -11.14 -3.96
C ARG A 651 44.82 -10.92 -5.21
N ARG A 652 44.44 -11.57 -6.32
CA ARG A 652 45.14 -11.41 -7.61
C ARG A 652 45.06 -9.97 -8.11
N GLU A 653 43.89 -9.35 -8.04
CA GLU A 653 43.66 -7.97 -8.45
C GLU A 653 44.48 -6.98 -7.60
N CYS A 654 44.43 -7.08 -6.27
CA CYS A 654 45.22 -6.24 -5.34
C CYS A 654 46.72 -6.32 -5.67
N LYS A 655 47.25 -7.55 -5.74
CA LYS A 655 48.66 -7.79 -6.04
C LYS A 655 49.05 -7.21 -7.39
N ALA A 656 48.24 -7.43 -8.43
CA ALA A 656 48.51 -6.90 -9.75
C ALA A 656 48.49 -5.36 -9.79
N VAL A 657 47.57 -4.70 -9.07
CA VAL A 657 47.55 -3.23 -8.95
C VAL A 657 48.86 -2.71 -8.34
N ARG A 658 49.37 -3.37 -7.29
CA ARG A 658 50.59 -2.96 -6.58
C ARG A 658 51.88 -3.32 -7.31
N GLU A 659 51.92 -4.42 -8.05
CA GLU A 659 53.11 -4.87 -8.79
C GLU A 659 53.19 -4.26 -10.20
N THR A 660 52.04 -3.97 -10.81
CA THR A 660 51.95 -3.54 -12.21
C THR A 660 51.04 -2.32 -12.38
N CYS A 661 49.79 -2.53 -12.75
CA CYS A 661 48.78 -1.49 -12.86
C CYS A 661 47.36 -2.08 -12.88
N GLY A 662 46.41 -1.38 -12.27
CA GLY A 662 44.99 -1.69 -12.31
C GLY A 662 44.15 -0.53 -12.87
N LEU A 663 43.04 -0.88 -13.50
CA LEU A 663 42.05 0.05 -14.07
C LEU A 663 40.70 -0.15 -13.37
N PHE A 664 40.13 0.94 -12.87
CA PHE A 664 38.87 0.95 -12.13
C PHE A 664 37.89 1.98 -12.66
N ASP A 665 36.61 1.62 -12.70
CA ASP A 665 35.53 2.52 -13.05
C ASP A 665 35.09 3.37 -11.84
N ALA A 666 35.54 4.62 -11.82
CA ALA A 666 35.21 5.63 -10.81
C ALA A 666 34.11 6.60 -11.28
N SER A 667 33.40 6.27 -12.37
CA SER A 667 32.39 7.15 -12.97
C SER A 667 31.24 7.46 -12.01
N THR A 668 30.95 6.59 -11.04
CA THR A 668 29.81 6.73 -10.12
C THR A 668 29.99 7.77 -9.01
N LEU A 669 31.21 8.24 -8.73
CA LEU A 669 31.45 9.28 -7.73
C LEU A 669 30.61 10.52 -8.03
N GLY A 670 30.07 11.18 -7.00
CA GLY A 670 29.40 12.46 -7.23
C GLY A 670 30.38 13.50 -7.73
N LYS A 671 29.94 14.34 -8.67
CA LYS A 671 30.78 15.40 -9.26
C LYS A 671 29.96 16.68 -9.34
N ILE A 672 30.45 17.75 -8.76
CA ILE A 672 29.76 19.04 -8.70
C ILE A 672 30.71 20.13 -9.22
N ASP A 673 30.25 20.90 -10.21
CA ASP A 673 30.91 22.11 -10.68
C ASP A 673 30.43 23.28 -9.82
N VAL A 674 31.33 23.82 -8.99
CA VAL A 674 31.05 24.94 -8.08
C VAL A 674 31.67 26.19 -8.67
N GLN A 675 30.83 27.16 -9.03
CA GLN A 675 31.22 28.34 -9.79
C GLN A 675 30.81 29.64 -9.09
N GLY A 676 31.58 30.70 -9.29
CA GLY A 676 31.25 32.06 -8.86
C GLY A 676 32.36 32.71 -8.02
N PRO A 677 32.34 34.05 -7.89
CA PRO A 677 33.42 34.79 -7.25
C PRO A 677 33.60 34.44 -5.76
N ASP A 678 32.55 33.96 -5.09
CA ASP A 678 32.59 33.59 -3.68
C ASP A 678 32.83 32.08 -3.45
N ALA A 679 33.11 31.30 -4.50
CA ALA A 679 33.25 29.84 -4.41
C ALA A 679 34.31 29.40 -3.39
N ARG A 680 35.45 30.12 -3.33
CA ARG A 680 36.49 29.86 -2.32
C ARG A 680 35.99 30.06 -0.90
N ALA A 681 35.26 31.15 -0.65
CA ALA A 681 34.71 31.45 0.66
C ALA A 681 33.66 30.40 1.06
N PHE A 682 32.81 30.00 0.12
CA PHE A 682 31.80 28.97 0.33
C PHE A 682 32.41 27.60 0.65
N LEU A 683 33.35 27.10 -0.17
CA LEU A 683 34.06 25.85 0.11
C LEU A 683 34.79 25.89 1.46
N ASN A 684 35.33 27.05 1.82
CA ASN A 684 35.95 27.24 3.13
C ASN A 684 34.95 27.19 4.28
N ARG A 685 33.66 27.48 4.08
CA ARG A 685 32.62 27.30 5.10
C ARG A 685 32.13 25.85 5.16
N ILE A 686 32.07 25.16 4.01
CA ILE A 686 31.53 23.79 3.90
C ILE A 686 32.51 22.74 4.42
N TYR A 687 33.78 22.84 4.06
CA TYR A 687 34.79 21.86 4.46
C TYR A 687 35.48 22.24 5.77
N THR A 688 35.96 21.21 6.45
CA THR A 688 36.77 21.31 7.68
C THR A 688 38.14 21.97 7.50
N ASN A 689 38.76 21.86 6.31
CA ASN A 689 40.07 22.43 6.00
C ASN A 689 39.98 23.78 5.25
N ALA A 690 41.13 24.43 5.04
CA ALA A 690 41.20 25.75 4.40
C ALA A 690 41.14 25.65 2.87
N TRP A 691 40.40 26.56 2.19
CA TRP A 691 40.23 26.57 0.72
C TRP A 691 40.64 27.88 0.05
N MET A 692 40.79 28.96 0.81
CA MET A 692 41.04 30.31 0.30
C MET A 692 42.31 30.43 -0.57
N LYS A 693 43.34 29.61 -0.30
CA LYS A 693 44.66 29.71 -0.94
C LYS A 693 45.02 28.49 -1.80
N LEU A 694 44.06 27.61 -2.13
CA LEU A 694 44.35 26.46 -3.01
C LEU A 694 44.70 26.98 -4.43
N PRO A 695 45.92 26.77 -4.94
CA PRO A 695 46.31 27.26 -6.26
C PRO A 695 45.49 26.61 -7.38
N VAL A 696 45.28 27.35 -8.47
CA VAL A 696 44.74 26.80 -9.71
C VAL A 696 45.64 25.66 -10.20
N GLY A 697 45.03 24.56 -10.66
CA GLY A 697 45.76 23.36 -11.07
C GLY A 697 46.03 22.35 -9.95
N GLN A 698 45.68 22.68 -8.69
CA GLN A 698 45.80 21.78 -7.54
C GLN A 698 44.46 21.21 -7.09
N CYS A 699 44.55 20.07 -6.41
CA CYS A 699 43.46 19.35 -5.80
C CYS A 699 43.66 19.30 -4.28
N ARG A 700 42.58 19.11 -3.53
CA ARG A 700 42.65 18.93 -2.08
C ARG A 700 41.56 17.97 -1.62
N TYR A 701 41.92 17.02 -0.76
CA TYR A 701 40.97 16.19 -0.04
C TYR A 701 40.34 16.98 1.11
N GLY A 702 39.06 16.77 1.40
CA GLY A 702 38.36 17.45 2.48
C GLY A 702 37.25 16.60 3.10
N LEU A 703 37.01 16.78 4.39
CA LEU A 703 35.84 16.26 5.09
C LEU A 703 34.77 17.35 5.21
N MET A 704 33.52 16.99 4.89
CA MET A 704 32.33 17.78 5.14
C MET A 704 31.62 17.25 6.38
N LEU A 705 31.20 18.13 7.28
CA LEU A 705 30.47 17.75 8.49
C LEU A 705 29.02 18.22 8.44
N ARG A 706 28.19 17.57 9.25
CA ARG A 706 26.93 18.19 9.69
C ARG A 706 27.20 19.21 10.79
N ASP A 707 26.19 20.01 11.12
CA ASP A 707 26.23 21.00 12.19
C ASP A 707 26.56 20.40 13.57
N ASP A 708 26.19 19.14 13.81
CA ASP A 708 26.50 18.35 15.00
C ASP A 708 27.99 17.96 15.15
N GLY A 709 28.82 18.19 14.13
CA GLY A 709 30.26 17.91 14.11
C GLY A 709 30.64 16.52 13.58
N MET A 710 29.69 15.73 13.10
CA MET A 710 29.95 14.39 12.58
C MET A 710 30.27 14.42 11.09
N VAL A 711 31.10 13.48 10.64
CA VAL A 711 31.42 13.34 9.21
C VAL A 711 30.15 13.01 8.42
N MET A 712 29.89 13.80 7.39
CA MET A 712 28.74 13.66 6.50
C MET A 712 29.14 13.03 5.16
N ASP A 713 30.23 13.53 4.58
CA ASP A 713 30.77 13.11 3.29
C ASP A 713 32.21 13.60 3.16
N ASP A 714 32.89 13.14 2.12
CA ASP A 714 34.27 13.49 1.82
C ASP A 714 34.55 13.44 0.31
N GLY A 715 35.73 13.91 -0.07
CA GLY A 715 36.17 13.80 -1.46
C GLY A 715 37.28 14.78 -1.80
N VAL A 716 37.64 14.80 -3.09
CA VAL A 716 38.70 15.65 -3.60
C VAL A 716 38.09 16.76 -4.46
N THR A 717 38.44 18.01 -4.16
CA THR A 717 38.03 19.15 -4.99
C THR A 717 39.23 19.76 -5.68
N ALA A 718 39.12 19.96 -6.99
CA ALA A 718 40.13 20.58 -7.82
C ALA A 718 39.81 22.06 -8.08
N CYS A 719 40.80 22.93 -7.92
CA CYS A 719 40.70 24.34 -8.29
C CYS A 719 40.96 24.47 -9.79
N LEU A 720 39.89 24.63 -10.57
CA LEU A 720 39.98 24.77 -12.03
C LEU A 720 40.37 26.19 -12.45
N LYS A 721 39.81 27.18 -11.73
CA LYS A 721 40.09 28.61 -11.79
C LYS A 721 39.85 29.21 -10.41
N ASP A 722 40.16 30.49 -10.22
CA ASP A 722 39.93 31.16 -8.93
C ASP A 722 38.46 31.18 -8.49
N ASP A 723 37.55 31.12 -9.45
CA ASP A 723 36.10 31.16 -9.30
C ASP A 723 35.41 29.86 -9.74
N ARG A 724 36.15 28.76 -9.96
CA ARG A 724 35.59 27.49 -10.44
C ARG A 724 36.29 26.27 -9.89
N PHE A 725 35.50 25.33 -9.37
CA PHE A 725 35.98 24.12 -8.72
C PHE A 725 35.24 22.87 -9.23
N HIS A 726 35.97 21.77 -9.37
CA HIS A 726 35.40 20.45 -9.62
C HIS A 726 35.48 19.63 -8.35
N MET A 727 34.37 19.52 -7.64
CA MET A 727 34.23 18.76 -6.40
C MET A 727 33.85 17.33 -6.71
N THR A 728 34.56 16.36 -6.14
CA THR A 728 34.09 14.97 -6.05
C THR A 728 33.53 14.68 -4.66
N THR A 729 32.55 13.77 -4.61
CA THR A 729 31.90 13.28 -3.39
C THR A 729 31.82 11.76 -3.44
N THR A 730 31.41 11.12 -2.35
CA THR A 730 31.12 9.68 -2.39
C THR A 730 30.02 9.35 -3.40
N THR A 731 29.98 8.10 -3.88
CA THR A 731 28.95 7.62 -4.83
C THR A 731 27.54 7.74 -4.25
N GLY A 732 27.34 7.25 -3.02
CA GLY A 732 26.03 7.29 -2.34
C GLY A 732 25.64 8.69 -1.86
N GLY A 733 26.63 9.54 -1.55
CA GLY A 733 26.41 10.89 -1.04
C GLY A 733 26.08 11.95 -2.10
N ALA A 734 26.28 11.66 -3.39
CA ALA A 734 26.21 12.68 -4.45
C ALA A 734 24.94 13.55 -4.45
N PRO A 735 23.71 13.01 -4.38
CA PRO A 735 22.50 13.83 -4.33
C PRO A 735 22.39 14.63 -3.03
N ARG A 736 22.82 14.02 -1.90
CA ARG A 736 22.76 14.62 -0.57
C ARG A 736 23.74 15.79 -0.44
N VAL A 737 24.96 15.67 -0.96
CA VAL A 737 25.94 16.76 -0.91
C VAL A 737 25.45 17.94 -1.74
N LEU A 738 24.94 17.73 -2.96
CA LEU A 738 24.40 18.84 -3.75
C LEU A 738 23.24 19.54 -3.01
N ALA A 739 22.30 18.78 -2.46
CA ALA A 739 21.20 19.33 -1.67
C ALA A 739 21.70 20.11 -0.46
N TRP A 740 22.74 19.63 0.21
CA TRP A 740 23.38 20.34 1.33
C TRP A 740 23.99 21.67 0.89
N LEU A 741 24.72 21.70 -0.23
CA LEU A 741 25.30 22.93 -0.75
C LEU A 741 24.19 23.94 -1.09
N GLU A 742 23.11 23.50 -1.74
CA GLU A 742 21.96 24.32 -2.10
C GLU A 742 21.19 24.82 -0.88
N GLU A 743 21.01 24.00 0.15
CA GLU A 743 20.38 24.40 1.42
C GLU A 743 21.12 25.60 2.02
N TRP A 744 22.43 25.47 2.25
CA TRP A 744 23.23 26.56 2.81
C TRP A 744 23.25 27.82 1.93
N LEU A 745 23.29 27.68 0.60
CA LEU A 745 23.25 28.83 -0.31
C LEU A 745 21.89 29.51 -0.34
N GLN A 746 20.79 28.76 -0.32
CA GLN A 746 19.45 29.32 -0.47
C GLN A 746 18.88 29.85 0.86
N THR A 747 19.19 29.20 1.99
CA THR A 747 18.55 29.53 3.27
C THR A 747 19.44 30.35 4.20
N GLU A 748 20.76 30.12 4.19
CA GLU A 748 21.67 30.76 5.15
C GLU A 748 22.54 31.86 4.53
N TRP A 749 23.07 31.62 3.33
CA TRP A 749 24.01 32.51 2.66
C TRP A 749 23.58 32.93 1.25
N PRO A 750 22.35 33.46 1.07
CA PRO A 750 21.84 33.89 -0.24
C PRO A 750 22.59 35.09 -0.83
N ASP A 751 23.47 35.73 -0.04
CA ASP A 751 24.36 36.81 -0.47
C ASP A 751 25.61 36.32 -1.22
N LEU A 752 26.02 35.06 -1.02
CA LEU A 752 27.17 34.48 -1.72
C LEU A 752 26.82 34.21 -3.18
N LYS A 753 27.63 34.75 -4.10
CA LYS A 753 27.49 34.50 -5.54
C LYS A 753 28.18 33.20 -5.90
N VAL A 754 27.52 32.08 -5.56
CA VAL A 754 27.98 30.72 -5.86
C VAL A 754 26.85 29.94 -6.50
N TYR A 755 27.19 29.15 -7.51
CA TYR A 755 26.28 28.34 -8.28
C TYR A 755 26.84 26.92 -8.36
N CYS A 756 26.04 25.95 -7.93
CA CYS A 756 26.40 24.55 -7.94
C CYS A 756 25.69 23.85 -9.11
N THR A 757 26.40 23.00 -9.85
CA THR A 757 25.79 22.18 -10.91
C THR A 757 26.30 20.76 -10.78
N SER A 758 25.38 19.79 -10.63
CA SER A 758 25.76 18.38 -10.74
C SER A 758 26.28 18.11 -12.14
N VAL A 759 27.50 17.59 -12.21
CA VAL A 759 28.13 17.07 -13.42
C VAL A 759 28.49 15.59 -13.24
N THR A 760 27.84 14.90 -12.28
CA THR A 760 28.06 13.48 -11.96
C THR A 760 27.97 12.60 -13.20
N GLU A 761 26.91 12.77 -14.01
CA GLU A 761 26.66 11.93 -15.19
C GLU A 761 27.29 12.49 -16.48
N GLU A 762 27.86 13.70 -16.42
CA GLU A 762 28.58 14.28 -17.56
C GLU A 762 29.93 13.60 -17.77
N TRP A 763 30.57 13.11 -16.70
CA TRP A 763 31.93 12.58 -16.75
C TRP A 763 31.99 11.08 -16.47
N ALA A 764 32.51 10.33 -17.44
CA ALA A 764 33.07 9.00 -17.16
C ALA A 764 34.48 9.17 -16.59
N THR A 765 34.81 8.35 -15.58
CA THR A 765 36.08 8.46 -14.86
C THR A 765 36.77 7.10 -14.78
N MET A 766 37.98 7.03 -15.31
CA MET A 766 38.81 5.83 -15.28
C MET A 766 40.00 6.06 -14.36
N ALA A 767 40.04 5.34 -13.24
CA ALA A 767 41.14 5.42 -12.29
C ALA A 767 42.19 4.35 -12.62
N LEU A 768 43.35 4.79 -13.06
CA LEU A 768 44.50 3.96 -13.40
C LEU A 768 45.53 4.06 -12.26
N ASN A 769 45.80 2.95 -11.57
CA ASN A 769 46.59 2.91 -10.34
C ASN A 769 47.72 1.88 -10.45
N GLY A 770 48.89 2.17 -9.89
CA GLY A 770 50.04 1.25 -9.84
C GLY A 770 51.33 1.87 -10.39
N PRO A 771 52.49 1.21 -10.19
CA PRO A 771 53.78 1.74 -10.63
C PRO A 771 53.85 2.01 -12.14
N ASN A 772 53.19 1.21 -12.98
CA ASN A 772 53.20 1.38 -14.44
C ASN A 772 52.12 2.34 -14.95
N ALA A 773 51.30 2.94 -14.08
CA ALA A 773 50.15 3.76 -14.51
C ALA A 773 50.54 4.92 -15.44
N ARG A 774 51.69 5.56 -15.17
CA ARG A 774 52.21 6.65 -16.02
C ARG A 774 52.61 6.17 -17.40
N GLU A 775 53.31 5.04 -17.49
CA GLU A 775 53.78 4.44 -18.75
C GLU A 775 52.62 3.97 -19.62
N VAL A 776 51.57 3.44 -19.00
CA VAL A 776 50.35 3.00 -19.69
C VAL A 776 49.59 4.19 -20.27
N LEU A 777 49.49 5.30 -19.54
CA LEU A 777 48.68 6.44 -19.91
C LEU A 777 49.39 7.39 -20.89
N ALA A 778 50.67 7.68 -20.68
CA ALA A 778 51.41 8.71 -21.44
C ALA A 778 51.32 8.59 -22.97
N PRO A 779 51.37 7.41 -23.60
CA PRO A 779 51.24 7.27 -25.06
C PRO A 779 49.90 7.73 -25.64
N LEU A 780 48.86 7.82 -24.80
CA LEU A 780 47.51 8.21 -25.20
C LEU A 780 47.24 9.70 -24.97
N VAL A 781 48.15 10.41 -24.30
CA VAL A 781 47.93 11.78 -23.82
C VAL A 781 48.51 12.81 -24.80
N GLU A 782 47.70 13.81 -25.16
CA GLU A 782 48.14 14.96 -25.94
C GLU A 782 47.94 16.27 -25.15
N GLY A 783 48.95 17.14 -25.16
CA GLY A 783 48.86 18.48 -24.57
C GLY A 783 49.09 18.54 -23.05
N ILE A 784 49.54 17.44 -22.42
CA ILE A 784 49.91 17.40 -21.00
C ILE A 784 51.30 16.77 -20.89
N ASP A 785 52.19 17.44 -20.15
CA ASP A 785 53.48 16.86 -19.75
C ASP A 785 53.25 15.83 -18.64
N MET A 786 53.57 14.57 -18.95
CA MET A 786 53.37 13.42 -18.07
C MET A 786 54.61 13.10 -17.23
N ASP A 787 55.65 13.94 -17.20
CA ASP A 787 56.77 13.74 -16.28
C ASP A 787 56.37 13.92 -14.81
N ALA A 788 57.08 13.25 -13.90
CA ALA A 788 56.73 13.24 -12.47
C ALA A 788 56.83 14.62 -11.83
N ASP A 789 57.83 15.41 -12.22
CA ASP A 789 58.08 16.78 -11.73
C ASP A 789 57.09 17.79 -12.34
N ALA A 790 56.69 17.60 -13.60
CA ALA A 790 55.73 18.45 -14.30
C ALA A 790 54.28 18.21 -13.84
N PHE A 791 53.98 16.97 -13.42
CA PHE A 791 52.67 16.55 -12.95
C PHE A 791 52.74 15.90 -11.55
N PRO A 792 52.97 16.69 -10.49
CA PRO A 792 53.07 16.21 -9.12
C PRO A 792 51.73 15.71 -8.55
N HIS A 793 51.78 14.93 -7.47
CA HIS A 793 50.59 14.40 -6.79
C HIS A 793 49.64 15.54 -6.35
N MET A 794 48.34 15.27 -6.32
CA MET A 794 47.28 16.25 -6.02
C MET A 794 47.25 17.46 -6.97
N HIS A 795 47.64 17.26 -8.22
CA HIS A 795 47.44 18.23 -9.29
C HIS A 795 46.46 17.68 -10.33
N TRP A 796 45.96 18.56 -11.19
CA TRP A 796 45.17 18.20 -12.36
C TRP A 796 45.64 18.96 -13.60
N ARG A 797 45.37 18.39 -14.77
CA ARG A 797 45.70 18.98 -16.08
C ARG A 797 44.57 18.71 -17.08
N SER A 798 44.47 19.56 -18.11
CA SER A 798 43.54 19.38 -19.22
C SER A 798 44.30 19.20 -20.52
N GLY A 799 43.81 18.33 -21.39
CA GLY A 799 44.39 17.99 -22.68
C GLY A 799 43.47 17.04 -23.41
N LYS A 800 44.06 16.06 -24.12
CA LYS A 800 43.29 14.96 -24.70
C LYS A 800 43.84 13.60 -24.25
N VAL A 801 42.97 12.60 -24.20
CA VAL A 801 43.32 11.19 -24.05
C VAL A 801 42.63 10.41 -25.15
N ALA A 802 43.41 9.64 -25.92
CA ALA A 802 42.91 8.89 -27.08
C ALA A 802 42.09 9.76 -28.06
N GLY A 803 42.55 10.99 -28.30
CA GLY A 803 41.90 11.99 -29.15
C GLY A 803 40.71 12.75 -28.54
N VAL A 804 40.27 12.39 -27.33
CA VAL A 804 39.10 12.97 -26.66
C VAL A 804 39.51 14.03 -25.64
N PRO A 805 38.86 15.21 -25.58
CA PRO A 805 39.10 16.19 -24.52
C PRO A 805 38.94 15.58 -23.13
N ALA A 806 39.95 15.75 -22.28
CA ALA A 806 40.03 15.09 -20.99
C ALA A 806 40.55 16.03 -19.88
N ARG A 807 40.21 15.67 -18.64
CA ARG A 807 40.88 16.14 -17.43
C ARG A 807 41.55 14.95 -16.77
N ILE A 808 42.83 15.07 -16.46
CA ILE A 808 43.57 14.05 -15.73
C ILE A 808 43.84 14.61 -14.34
N PHE A 809 43.52 13.84 -13.30
CA PHE A 809 43.82 14.19 -11.91
C PHE A 809 44.83 13.18 -11.35
N ARG A 810 45.95 13.64 -10.80
CA ARG A 810 46.93 12.76 -10.13
C ARG A 810 46.53 12.54 -8.67
N ILE A 811 45.43 11.81 -8.49
CA ILE A 811 44.84 11.42 -7.21
C ILE A 811 44.96 9.90 -7.06
N SER A 812 45.09 9.42 -5.82
CA SER A 812 45.15 8.00 -5.53
C SER A 812 44.36 7.70 -4.27
N PHE A 813 43.49 6.69 -4.36
CA PHE A 813 42.81 6.10 -3.21
C PHE A 813 43.39 4.74 -2.84
N THR A 814 44.53 4.37 -3.44
CA THR A 814 45.21 3.08 -3.22
C THR A 814 46.57 3.26 -2.53
N GLY A 815 47.12 4.47 -2.52
CA GLY A 815 48.49 4.75 -2.07
C GLY A 815 49.55 4.51 -3.15
N GLU A 816 49.19 3.98 -4.33
CA GLU A 816 50.07 3.90 -5.50
C GLU A 816 50.06 5.21 -6.30
N THR A 817 50.99 5.34 -7.25
CA THR A 817 50.83 6.32 -8.35
C THR A 817 49.48 6.11 -9.03
N GLY A 818 48.66 7.16 -9.10
CA GLY A 818 47.30 7.11 -9.60
C GLY A 818 46.95 8.28 -10.52
N PHE A 819 46.16 7.99 -11.56
CA PHE A 819 45.60 8.95 -12.50
C PHE A 819 44.11 8.70 -12.72
N GLU A 820 43.27 9.69 -12.44
CA GLU A 820 41.85 9.67 -12.80
C GLU A 820 41.63 10.42 -14.11
N VAL A 821 41.30 9.69 -15.17
CA VAL A 821 41.01 10.23 -16.50
C VAL A 821 39.52 10.50 -16.59
N ASN A 822 39.15 11.77 -16.64
CA ASN A 822 37.76 12.22 -16.77
C ASN A 822 37.51 12.69 -18.20
N VAL A 823 36.54 12.07 -18.86
CA VAL A 823 36.08 12.40 -20.22
C VAL A 823 34.57 12.52 -20.27
N PRO A 824 33.99 13.26 -21.25
CA PRO A 824 32.54 13.29 -21.40
C PRO A 824 32.01 11.86 -21.54
N ALA A 825 30.93 11.54 -20.81
CA ALA A 825 30.49 10.16 -20.56
C ALA A 825 30.25 9.36 -21.85
N GLY A 826 29.79 10.01 -22.92
CA GLY A 826 29.61 9.39 -24.24
C GLY A 826 30.88 8.81 -24.86
N TYR A 827 32.08 9.24 -24.41
CA TYR A 827 33.37 8.71 -24.85
C TYR A 827 33.99 7.72 -23.85
N GLY A 828 33.35 7.46 -22.70
CA GLY A 828 33.91 6.64 -21.62
C GLY A 828 34.36 5.26 -22.10
N ARG A 829 33.52 4.56 -22.87
CA ARG A 829 33.85 3.23 -23.42
C ARG A 829 35.03 3.24 -24.38
N HIS A 830 35.14 4.26 -25.23
CA HIS A 830 36.25 4.44 -26.19
C HIS A 830 37.58 4.60 -25.45
N VAL A 831 37.62 5.53 -24.51
CA VAL A 831 38.84 5.84 -23.76
C VAL A 831 39.22 4.70 -22.81
N TRP A 832 38.24 4.04 -22.18
CA TRP A 832 38.47 2.80 -21.42
C TRP A 832 39.18 1.75 -22.27
N GLY A 833 38.66 1.48 -23.48
CA GLY A 833 39.26 0.51 -24.41
C GLY A 833 40.68 0.88 -24.82
N ALA A 834 40.97 2.17 -25.04
CA ALA A 834 42.31 2.64 -25.39
C ALA A 834 43.31 2.44 -24.23
N ILE A 835 42.93 2.79 -23.00
CA ILE A 835 43.75 2.58 -21.80
C ILE A 835 43.97 1.08 -21.59
N TRP A 836 42.91 0.28 -21.67
CA TRP A 836 42.98 -1.18 -21.53
C TRP A 836 43.95 -1.81 -22.53
N ALA A 837 43.87 -1.41 -23.80
CA ALA A 837 44.75 -1.91 -24.86
C ALA A 837 46.22 -1.48 -24.65
N SER A 838 46.46 -0.23 -24.25
CA SER A 838 47.81 0.28 -23.94
C SER A 838 48.44 -0.50 -22.78
N GLY A 839 47.64 -0.84 -21.77
CA GLY A 839 48.08 -1.54 -20.57
C GLY A 839 48.36 -3.03 -20.73
N GLN A 840 47.90 -3.69 -21.80
CA GLN A 840 48.05 -5.14 -21.97
C GLN A 840 49.53 -5.59 -21.88
N LYS A 841 50.44 -4.83 -22.50
CA LYS A 841 51.88 -5.15 -22.48
C LYS A 841 52.53 -4.98 -21.09
N HIS A 842 51.86 -4.29 -20.17
CA HIS A 842 52.30 -4.06 -18.79
C HIS A 842 51.57 -4.95 -17.77
N GLY A 843 50.74 -5.89 -18.22
CA GLY A 843 49.99 -6.79 -17.33
C GLY A 843 48.80 -6.12 -16.62
N ILE A 844 48.20 -5.08 -17.22
CA ILE A 844 47.07 -4.36 -16.62
C ILE A 844 45.92 -5.30 -16.22
N VAL A 845 45.33 -5.05 -15.06
CA VAL A 845 44.11 -5.74 -14.60
C VAL A 845 42.95 -4.77 -14.44
N ALA A 846 41.73 -5.21 -14.72
CA ALA A 846 40.55 -4.51 -14.25
C ALA A 846 40.26 -4.99 -12.83
N TYR A 847 39.85 -4.07 -11.96
CA TYR A 847 39.48 -4.41 -10.59
C TYR A 847 38.20 -3.71 -10.20
N GLY A 848 37.48 -4.29 -9.24
CA GLY A 848 36.20 -3.78 -8.76
C GLY A 848 36.30 -3.08 -7.41
N THR A 849 35.13 -2.82 -6.81
CA THR A 849 35.02 -2.13 -5.53
C THR A 849 35.62 -2.90 -4.36
N GLU A 850 35.62 -4.24 -4.39
CA GLU A 850 36.20 -5.05 -3.31
C GLU A 850 37.71 -4.84 -3.22
N THR A 851 38.43 -4.99 -4.34
CA THR A 851 39.86 -4.66 -4.42
C THR A 851 40.12 -3.20 -4.08
N MET A 852 39.26 -2.27 -4.51
CA MET A 852 39.38 -0.87 -4.10
C MET A 852 39.27 -0.71 -2.56
N HIS A 853 38.38 -1.45 -1.89
CA HIS A 853 38.23 -1.44 -0.44
C HIS A 853 39.45 -2.03 0.29
N VAL A 854 40.07 -3.09 -0.23
CA VAL A 854 41.32 -3.63 0.33
C VAL A 854 42.43 -2.58 0.22
N LEU A 855 42.68 -2.07 -0.99
CA LEU A 855 43.81 -1.18 -1.27
C LEU A 855 43.77 0.13 -0.47
N ARG A 856 42.57 0.70 -0.28
CA ARG A 856 42.39 1.91 0.54
C ARG A 856 42.56 1.61 2.03
N ALA A 857 42.10 0.44 2.50
CA ALA A 857 42.16 0.08 3.91
C ALA A 857 43.59 -0.23 4.36
N GLU A 858 44.43 -0.80 3.48
CA GLU A 858 45.87 -0.96 3.73
C GLU A 858 46.57 0.38 4.03
N LYS A 859 46.05 1.48 3.46
CA LYS A 859 46.52 2.85 3.69
C LYS A 859 45.80 3.58 4.83
N GLY A 860 44.83 2.93 5.49
CA GLY A 860 44.02 3.55 6.53
C GLY A 860 43.07 4.64 6.03
N TYR A 861 42.77 4.67 4.73
CA TYR A 861 41.76 5.58 4.19
C TYR A 861 40.36 5.08 4.53
N VAL A 862 39.44 6.01 4.76
CA VAL A 862 38.09 5.72 5.25
C VAL A 862 37.08 5.66 4.11
N ILE A 863 36.02 4.89 4.30
CA ILE A 863 34.80 4.95 3.49
C ILE A 863 33.69 5.52 4.36
N VAL A 864 33.15 6.67 3.96
CA VAL A 864 31.98 7.25 4.63
C VAL A 864 30.79 6.30 4.50
N GLY A 865 30.19 5.95 5.63
CA GLY A 865 29.10 4.97 5.74
C GLY A 865 29.55 3.57 6.17
N GLN A 866 30.85 3.26 6.09
CA GLN A 866 31.42 2.01 6.56
C GLN A 866 32.32 2.24 7.78
N ASP A 867 33.33 3.10 7.67
CA ASP A 867 34.17 3.51 8.81
C ASP A 867 33.61 4.71 9.58
N THR A 868 32.45 5.21 9.14
CA THR A 868 31.68 6.25 9.81
C THR A 868 30.21 5.85 9.85
N ASP A 869 29.57 5.94 11.01
CA ASP A 869 28.18 5.53 11.25
C ASP A 869 27.25 6.70 11.57
N GLY A 870 27.70 7.92 11.26
CA GLY A 870 27.01 9.16 11.63
C GLY A 870 27.34 9.66 13.04
N THR A 871 28.16 8.95 13.82
CA THR A 871 28.64 9.36 15.16
C THR A 871 30.14 9.64 15.24
N VAL A 872 30.83 9.54 14.10
CA VAL A 872 32.29 9.63 13.99
C VAL A 872 32.70 11.03 13.54
N THR A 873 33.64 11.63 14.28
CA THR A 873 34.23 12.94 13.99
C THR A 873 35.57 12.80 13.26
N PRO A 874 36.12 13.89 12.68
CA PRO A 874 37.50 13.87 12.18
C PRO A 874 38.54 13.47 13.24
N HIS A 875 38.28 13.76 14.53
CA HIS A 875 39.19 13.41 15.63
C HIS A 875 39.19 11.90 15.92
N ASP A 876 38.01 11.29 15.84
CA ASP A 876 37.79 9.86 16.00
C ASP A 876 38.51 9.09 14.88
N LEU A 877 38.49 9.59 13.64
CA LEU A 877 39.23 9.03 12.49
C LEU A 877 40.75 9.19 12.54
N GLY A 878 41.29 9.86 13.57
CA GLY A 878 42.72 10.21 13.59
C GLY A 878 43.10 11.32 12.59
N MET A 879 42.11 11.97 11.98
CA MET A 879 42.29 13.02 10.96
C MET A 879 42.21 14.43 11.54
N SER A 880 42.60 14.64 12.80
CA SER A 880 42.62 15.98 13.42
C SER A 880 43.40 17.02 12.61
N TRP A 881 44.35 16.59 11.77
CA TRP A 881 45.13 17.45 10.88
C TRP A 881 44.30 18.16 9.81
N ILE A 882 43.13 17.62 9.43
CA ILE A 882 42.26 18.22 8.41
C ILE A 882 41.35 19.32 8.98
N VAL A 883 41.20 19.37 10.30
CA VAL A 883 40.39 20.40 10.95
C VAL A 883 41.21 21.69 11.08
N LYS A 884 40.80 22.75 10.36
CA LYS A 884 41.51 24.03 10.41
C LYS A 884 41.41 24.66 11.80
N LYS A 885 42.54 25.19 12.28
CA LYS A 885 42.62 25.82 13.62
C LYS A 885 41.89 27.16 13.69
N GLN A 886 41.91 27.94 12.61
CA GLN A 886 41.37 29.30 12.53
C GLN A 886 40.20 29.40 11.54
N GLY A 887 39.22 30.26 11.86
CA GLY A 887 38.04 30.52 11.03
C GLY A 887 36.96 29.46 11.16
N ASP A 888 35.71 29.83 10.92
CA ASP A 888 34.57 28.94 11.14
C ASP A 888 34.27 28.03 9.95
N PHE A 889 33.53 26.94 10.19
CA PHE A 889 32.99 26.02 9.18
C PHE A 889 31.80 25.23 9.76
N VAL A 890 30.96 24.69 8.89
CA VAL A 890 29.79 23.91 9.30
C VAL A 890 30.24 22.68 10.11
N GLY A 891 29.72 22.56 11.33
CA GLY A 891 30.07 21.49 12.27
C GLY A 891 31.18 21.83 13.27
N ARG A 892 31.93 22.93 13.09
CA ARG A 892 32.99 23.33 14.03
C ARG A 892 32.46 23.48 15.45
N ARG A 893 31.33 24.17 15.62
CA ARG A 893 30.70 24.35 16.93
C ARG A 893 30.23 23.04 17.55
N GLY A 894 29.80 22.08 16.73
CA GLY A 894 29.40 20.74 17.15
C GLY A 894 30.54 19.99 17.83
N LEU A 895 31.75 20.03 17.26
CA LEU A 895 32.98 19.43 17.79
C LEU A 895 33.33 19.91 19.21
N GLU A 896 32.86 21.09 19.62
CA GLU A 896 33.19 21.66 20.93
C GLU A 896 32.32 21.12 22.08
N ARG A 897 31.28 20.32 21.78
CA ARG A 897 30.34 19.79 22.79
C ARG A 897 31.02 18.77 23.71
N PRO A 898 30.59 18.65 24.99
CA PRO A 898 31.23 17.75 25.96
C PRO A 898 31.37 16.29 25.49
N ASP A 899 30.35 15.72 24.83
CA ASP A 899 30.43 14.33 24.33
C ASP A 899 31.52 14.12 23.27
N LEU A 900 31.77 15.13 22.42
CA LEU A 900 32.77 15.04 21.35
C LEU A 900 34.20 15.29 21.87
N LYS A 901 34.32 15.62 23.16
CA LYS A 901 35.59 15.83 23.87
C LYS A 901 35.92 14.73 24.87
N ARG A 902 35.10 13.68 24.99
CA ARG A 902 35.41 12.57 25.89
C ARG A 902 36.68 11.85 25.44
N ASP A 903 37.49 11.39 26.39
CA ASP A 903 38.72 10.66 26.11
C ASP A 903 38.47 9.21 25.65
N ASP A 904 37.30 8.66 25.97
CA ASP A 904 36.88 7.28 25.69
C ASP A 904 35.98 7.16 24.45
N ARG A 905 35.97 8.16 23.57
CA ARG A 905 35.31 8.04 22.27
C ARG A 905 35.88 6.89 21.45
N LYS A 906 35.04 6.27 20.60
CA LYS A 906 35.52 5.28 19.64
C LYS A 906 36.41 5.96 18.61
N GLN A 907 37.60 5.42 18.42
CA GLN A 907 38.64 5.97 17.55
C GLN A 907 39.05 4.91 16.54
N LEU A 908 39.33 5.33 15.32
CA LEU A 908 39.78 4.46 14.24
C LEU A 908 41.18 3.93 14.59
N VAL A 909 41.30 2.60 14.61
CA VAL A 909 42.53 1.86 14.84
C VAL A 909 42.65 0.73 13.81
N GLY A 910 43.87 0.21 13.66
CA GLY A 910 44.10 -1.06 12.98
C GLY A 910 44.01 -2.23 13.95
N LEU A 911 43.60 -3.40 13.45
CA LEU A 911 43.63 -4.67 14.16
C LEU A 911 44.40 -5.70 13.34
N LEU A 912 45.21 -6.47 14.05
CA LEU A 912 45.96 -7.60 13.52
C LEU A 912 45.57 -8.85 14.30
N THR A 913 44.96 -9.82 13.63
CA THR A 913 44.67 -11.14 14.21
C THR A 913 45.93 -11.88 14.64
N GLU A 914 45.83 -12.74 15.65
CA GLU A 914 46.92 -13.67 15.97
C GLU A 914 47.12 -14.72 14.88
N ASP A 915 46.02 -15.27 14.36
CA ASP A 915 46.03 -16.09 13.15
C ASP A 915 46.09 -15.17 11.92
N PRO A 916 47.22 -15.13 11.17
CA PRO A 916 47.37 -14.23 10.04
C PRO A 916 46.45 -14.56 8.87
N ASP A 917 45.79 -15.73 8.83
CA ASP A 917 44.88 -16.11 7.74
C ASP A 917 43.41 -15.84 8.09
N LEU A 918 43.11 -15.51 9.35
CA LEU A 918 41.75 -15.24 9.81
C LEU A 918 41.27 -13.84 9.41
N VAL A 919 40.32 -13.74 8.49
CA VAL A 919 39.60 -12.49 8.19
C VAL A 919 38.45 -12.34 9.18
N LEU A 920 38.33 -11.17 9.80
CA LEU A 920 37.29 -10.92 10.81
C LEU A 920 35.96 -10.59 10.13
N ASP A 921 34.85 -10.97 10.76
CA ASP A 921 33.52 -10.51 10.33
C ASP A 921 33.40 -8.98 10.47
N GLU A 922 33.13 -8.26 9.38
CA GLU A 922 32.81 -6.83 9.43
C GLU A 922 31.52 -6.61 10.27
N GLY A 923 31.55 -5.64 11.19
CA GLY A 923 30.48 -5.41 12.17
C GLY A 923 30.60 -6.20 13.47
N ALA A 924 31.55 -7.15 13.57
CA ALA A 924 31.80 -7.89 14.80
C ALA A 924 32.16 -6.97 15.97
N GLN A 925 31.60 -7.28 17.14
CA GLN A 925 31.81 -6.49 18.36
C GLN A 925 33.18 -6.80 18.96
N ILE A 926 33.78 -5.79 19.59
CA ILE A 926 35.09 -5.91 20.23
C ILE A 926 34.89 -5.82 21.74
N VAL A 927 35.47 -6.76 22.48
CA VAL A 927 35.43 -6.83 23.94
C VAL A 927 36.86 -6.87 24.51
N ALA A 928 37.01 -6.41 25.75
CA ALA A 928 38.30 -6.46 26.45
C ALA A 928 38.57 -7.85 27.05
N ASP A 929 37.53 -8.55 27.49
CA ASP A 929 37.60 -9.88 28.10
C ASP A 929 36.52 -10.78 27.48
N PRO A 930 36.90 -11.89 26.80
CA PRO A 930 35.94 -12.78 26.17
C PRO A 930 35.19 -13.67 27.18
N SER A 931 35.60 -13.65 28.44
CA SER A 931 34.95 -14.38 29.55
C SER A 931 34.00 -13.52 30.38
N GLU A 932 33.83 -12.25 30.03
CA GLU A 932 32.91 -11.34 30.73
C GLU A 932 31.48 -11.94 30.76
N PRO A 933 30.77 -11.89 31.91
CA PRO A 933 29.40 -12.38 31.99
C PRO A 933 28.48 -11.67 31.00
N VAL A 934 27.52 -12.41 30.43
CA VAL A 934 26.51 -11.81 29.56
C VAL A 934 25.54 -10.96 30.41
N PRO A 935 25.23 -9.72 30.01
CA PRO A 935 25.71 -9.03 28.80
C PRO A 935 27.14 -8.47 28.92
N MET A 936 27.97 -8.75 27.91
CA MET A 936 29.37 -8.27 27.85
C MET A 936 29.44 -6.78 27.51
N THR A 937 30.51 -6.12 27.95
CA THR A 937 30.80 -4.73 27.64
C THR A 937 31.48 -4.63 26.27
N MET A 938 30.74 -4.12 25.28
CA MET A 938 31.27 -3.85 23.94
C MET A 938 32.04 -2.52 23.94
N ILE A 939 33.32 -2.56 23.56
CA ILE A 939 34.19 -1.38 23.51
C ILE A 939 34.42 -0.88 22.09
N GLY A 940 33.90 -1.56 21.07
CA GLY A 940 34.11 -1.18 19.67
C GLY A 940 33.51 -2.18 18.70
N HIS A 941 33.79 -1.96 17.42
CA HIS A 941 33.43 -2.90 16.36
C HIS A 941 34.43 -2.83 15.20
N VAL A 942 34.53 -3.92 14.46
CA VAL A 942 35.27 -4.01 13.20
C VAL A 942 34.47 -3.27 12.11
N THR A 943 35.11 -2.34 11.40
CA THR A 943 34.46 -1.57 10.32
C THR A 943 34.82 -2.10 8.93
N SER A 944 36.05 -2.57 8.78
CA SER A 944 36.56 -3.11 7.51
C SER A 944 37.51 -4.27 7.78
N SER A 945 37.42 -5.41 7.09
CA SER A 945 38.37 -6.52 7.28
C SER A 945 38.67 -7.27 5.99
N TYR A 946 39.96 -7.50 5.72
CA TYR A 946 40.40 -8.07 4.46
C TYR A 946 41.60 -8.99 4.64
N ASP A 947 41.81 -9.85 3.65
CA ASP A 947 43.06 -10.58 3.42
C ASP A 947 43.95 -9.78 2.46
N SER A 948 45.13 -9.37 2.92
CA SER A 948 46.07 -8.57 2.13
C SER A 948 47.21 -9.43 1.58
N PRO A 949 47.33 -9.58 0.24
CA PRO A 949 48.47 -10.27 -0.36
C PRO A 949 49.78 -9.50 -0.20
N ASP A 950 49.74 -8.17 -0.08
CA ASP A 950 50.92 -7.31 0.08
C ASP A 950 51.47 -7.30 1.52
N LEU A 951 50.58 -7.42 2.52
CA LEU A 951 50.97 -7.63 3.91
C LEU A 951 51.30 -9.10 4.21
N GLY A 952 50.83 -10.03 3.36
CA GLY A 952 50.96 -11.47 3.55
C GLY A 952 50.10 -12.00 4.69
N ARG A 953 48.99 -11.33 5.00
CA ARG A 953 48.10 -11.63 6.13
C ARG A 953 46.79 -10.85 6.07
N SER A 954 45.83 -11.26 6.88
CA SER A 954 44.63 -10.51 7.20
C SER A 954 44.90 -9.31 8.11
N PHE A 955 44.03 -8.32 7.99
CA PHE A 955 44.01 -7.11 8.81
C PHE A 955 42.59 -6.54 8.88
N ALA A 956 42.37 -5.60 9.79
CA ALA A 956 41.10 -4.89 9.88
C ALA A 956 41.24 -3.44 10.35
N LEU A 957 40.31 -2.58 9.93
CA LEU A 957 40.03 -1.30 10.56
C LEU A 957 38.90 -1.47 11.58
N ALA A 958 38.97 -0.72 12.67
CA ALA A 958 37.96 -0.78 13.72
C ALA A 958 37.79 0.54 14.45
N LEU A 959 36.60 0.75 15.01
CA LEU A 959 36.29 1.86 15.90
C LEU A 959 36.27 1.37 17.35
N VAL A 960 37.30 1.71 18.12
CA VAL A 960 37.51 1.22 19.50
C VAL A 960 37.53 2.39 20.49
N ALA A 961 36.79 2.27 21.59
CA ALA A 961 36.72 3.25 22.67
C ALA A 961 38.11 3.48 23.29
N GLY A 962 38.60 4.72 23.20
CA GLY A 962 39.96 5.07 23.59
C GLY A 962 41.03 4.38 22.74
N GLY A 963 40.75 4.01 21.49
CA GLY A 963 41.60 3.17 20.64
C GLY A 963 43.08 3.61 20.59
N LYS A 964 43.36 4.92 20.58
CA LYS A 964 44.74 5.45 20.55
C LYS A 964 45.55 5.08 21.79
N THR A 965 44.92 5.00 22.97
CA THR A 965 45.61 4.61 24.23
C THR A 965 45.69 3.10 24.40
N ARG A 966 45.05 2.33 23.51
CA ARG A 966 45.02 0.86 23.53
C ARG A 966 46.01 0.22 22.56
N LYS A 967 46.84 1.01 21.86
CA LYS A 967 47.85 0.48 20.94
C LYS A 967 48.76 -0.53 21.63
N GLY A 968 48.96 -1.68 21.00
CA GLY A 968 49.72 -2.82 21.53
C GLY A 968 48.96 -3.70 22.52
N GLN A 969 47.73 -3.36 22.90
CA GLN A 969 46.88 -4.25 23.71
C GLN A 969 46.25 -5.34 22.84
N THR A 970 46.05 -6.52 23.43
CA THR A 970 45.23 -7.58 22.88
C THR A 970 43.77 -7.33 23.25
N LEU A 971 42.88 -7.41 22.26
CA LEU A 971 41.43 -7.39 22.41
C LEU A 971 40.82 -8.65 21.80
N HIS A 972 39.53 -8.86 21.99
CA HIS A 972 38.84 -10.06 21.55
C HIS A 972 37.62 -9.73 20.69
N VAL A 973 37.43 -10.49 19.62
CA VAL A 973 36.37 -10.29 18.63
C VAL A 973 35.57 -11.59 18.46
N PRO A 974 34.40 -11.73 19.10
CA PRO A 974 33.49 -12.84 18.84
C PRO A 974 33.01 -12.83 17.39
N GLN A 975 33.13 -13.97 16.70
CA GLN A 975 32.74 -14.18 15.30
C GLN A 975 31.33 -14.78 15.19
N LEU A 976 30.73 -14.75 14.00
CA LEU A 976 29.38 -15.26 13.74
C LEU A 976 29.27 -16.78 13.91
N ASP A 977 30.36 -17.51 13.72
CA ASP A 977 30.43 -18.97 13.90
C ASP A 977 30.56 -19.39 15.38
N GLY A 978 30.65 -18.42 16.30
CA GLY A 978 30.80 -18.63 17.74
C GLY A 978 32.26 -18.73 18.22
N SER A 979 33.24 -18.65 17.32
CA SER A 979 34.66 -18.53 17.70
C SER A 979 34.97 -17.13 18.22
N VAL A 980 36.12 -16.97 18.89
CA VAL A 980 36.59 -15.67 19.38
C VAL A 980 38.03 -15.46 18.93
N ALA A 981 38.25 -14.41 18.15
CA ALA A 981 39.57 -14.03 17.66
C ALA A 981 40.28 -13.11 18.66
N ALA A 982 41.53 -13.42 19.00
CA ALA A 982 42.42 -12.47 19.67
C ALA A 982 43.06 -11.55 18.61
N VAL A 983 43.07 -10.24 18.89
CA VAL A 983 43.57 -9.22 17.96
C VAL A 983 44.47 -8.22 18.68
N SER A 984 45.56 -7.81 18.03
CA SER A 984 46.43 -6.73 18.51
C SER A 984 46.01 -5.39 17.90
N VAL A 985 45.86 -4.36 18.75
CA VAL A 985 45.55 -2.99 18.30
C VAL A 985 46.82 -2.30 17.76
N VAL A 986 46.77 -1.81 16.52
CA VAL A 986 47.88 -1.14 15.83
C VAL A 986 47.45 0.18 15.19
N ASP A 987 48.39 0.88 14.53
CA ASP A 987 48.03 2.04 13.71
C ASP A 987 47.16 1.60 12.51
N PRO A 988 46.20 2.43 12.07
CA PRO A 988 45.31 2.07 10.96
C PRO A 988 45.99 2.09 9.58
N VAL A 989 47.28 2.47 9.49
CA VAL A 989 48.05 2.48 8.24
C VAL A 989 49.02 1.30 8.26
N PHE A 990 48.74 0.29 7.44
CA PHE A 990 49.46 -0.98 7.45
C PHE A 990 50.58 -1.05 6.41
N LEU A 991 50.39 -0.38 5.26
CA LEU A 991 51.29 -0.43 4.13
C LEU A 991 51.86 0.95 3.80
N ASP A 992 53.18 1.04 3.62
CA ASP A 992 53.90 2.24 3.18
C ASP A 992 53.47 3.52 3.95
N PRO A 993 53.66 3.58 5.28
CA PRO A 993 53.20 4.71 6.09
C PRO A 993 53.87 6.03 5.72
N GLU A 994 55.05 5.99 5.08
CA GLU A 994 55.77 7.16 4.59
C GLU A 994 55.24 7.66 3.22
N GLY A 995 54.38 6.88 2.55
CA GLY A 995 53.74 7.25 1.28
C GLY A 995 54.68 7.31 0.08
N LYS A 996 55.78 6.55 0.09
CA LYS A 996 56.80 6.58 -0.98
C LYS A 996 56.21 6.16 -2.33
N ARG A 997 55.26 5.23 -2.34
CA ARG A 997 54.70 4.64 -3.56
C ARG A 997 53.80 5.59 -4.36
N LEU A 998 53.34 6.69 -3.76
CA LEU A 998 52.57 7.75 -4.45
C LEU A 998 53.40 8.48 -5.52
N HIS A 999 54.72 8.45 -5.39
CA HIS A 999 55.62 9.27 -6.20
C HIS A 999 56.16 8.57 -7.45
N GLY A 1000 56.04 7.24 -7.52
CA GLY A 1000 56.58 6.42 -8.60
C GLY A 1000 57.84 5.71 -8.16
#